data_AF-A0A9W8PNJ7-F1
#
_entry.id   AF-A0A9W8PNJ7-F1
#
_cell.length_a   1.000
_cell.length_b   1.000
_cell.length_c   1.000
_cell.angle_alpha   90.00
_cell.angle_beta   90.00
_cell.angle_gamma   90.00
#
_symmetry.space_group_name_H-M   'P 1'
#
loop_
_entity.id
_entity.type
_entity.pdbx_description
1 polymer ?
#
loop_
_entity_poly.entity_id
_entity_poly.type
_entity_poly.pdbx_seq_one_letter_code
_entity_poly.pdbx_strand_id
1 'polypeptide(L)'
;MTTREEAKEIIEEIANEDGYLDRQMMDDIGQFNAEYRRRIDENWLKKENAASHPIKVLAKNIYGSGARFVFELLQNAEDNEFTKAIGLKNPPFISFKIHPKRIIVECNEDGFTKRDLKAICSVGDSTKSASHGYIGAKGIGFKSVFIAASRVHIQSGNFSFEFRHKKSDSGRGMVTPIWVDTDEQTPSPLTRTTLYLHDEGDEDDIEHLKAIISMQFNDLHETCLLFLQKLQRISVAFYDDEGNLERSKEFRKRQIDGHRVSLETITVASGQEVTKNQIYHIAKQHATGLAPSDNREPPKNEEERRLSTTAEVVLAFPLTSDYKPQITRQKQELFAFLPLRTSDYKFHIHSDFDTTANRQDIITTSRRNRNIRDWIATAFFQAVLQFCEHPTLRYQWPLFLPSTDNGYDSFWSDLDAGIQSLIKKNPVLQSRHKNTLRSITDVFISASNVRDQKGDPLFDDPIEDPFLSPKYSKRASDVLQQYGLSVQNHRLTIRLLKNDLDSSNSKMRGASMPEEWHSCAARVLSRYARNTCSCCKDMKSLKLLPLRDGSWTSCQEGPIYLPSTGEVRIPAKLNLRVLESAATQNSDRRALFEQLGASEATTTQVRQSINAIFGKSKRLRNQTIVVFLSYLYLTHQTGVHKREHYEKVLVSTRDKMLKCPHSTTIYLPGTAYPYSPESLLTGQGDAPDFTVEFLSDYIFDRPPTQPRMLSWKTWLVDYVGVHEQLSILSISGDALSESFLWVFSHRPERFLGLFECLWLHERKKVLKNPTLVSKIQDLSAEMLCEVKFSPKLKNTWLPYPYLQESVERYMEHPDQFPFLKIERNDEDLGPGMKWNFLSKYFSVGKDDDIEFLLEILESIERSCPYVPSISQIQRVLQLYVAIYAKLAVARDQAGVRSRIWYHRSRRRNSNVDRLHVLSLGGAPFYEDSGFFKKHLHEGKSERRGYK
;
A
#
# COMPACT_ATOMS: atom_id res chain seq x y z
N MET A 1 -42.47 -6.55 72.23
CA MET A 1 -43.14 -7.48 71.29
C MET A 1 -44.57 -7.56 71.74
N THR A 2 -45.52 -7.34 70.84
CA THR A 2 -46.96 -7.52 71.12
C THR A 2 -47.20 -8.95 71.58
N THR A 3 -47.95 -9.19 72.65
CA THR A 3 -48.33 -10.57 73.06
C THR A 3 -49.37 -11.15 72.10
N ARG A 4 -49.70 -12.45 72.21
CA ARG A 4 -50.74 -13.07 71.37
C ARG A 4 -52.12 -12.52 71.71
N GLU A 5 -52.37 -12.26 72.98
CA GLU A 5 -53.59 -11.63 73.48
C GLU A 5 -53.75 -10.21 72.94
N GLU A 6 -52.70 -9.38 73.02
CA GLU A 6 -52.71 -8.03 72.45
C GLU A 6 -52.90 -8.06 70.92
N ALA A 7 -52.31 -9.04 70.22
CA ALA A 7 -52.49 -9.19 68.78
C ALA A 7 -53.94 -9.54 68.40
N LYS A 8 -54.61 -10.36 69.22
CA LYS A 8 -56.03 -10.71 69.06
C LYS A 8 -56.92 -9.50 69.28
N GLU A 9 -56.70 -8.75 70.36
CA GLU A 9 -57.45 -7.52 70.66
C GLU A 9 -57.35 -6.50 69.50
N ILE A 10 -56.17 -6.34 68.90
CA ILE A 10 -55.99 -5.43 67.75
C ILE A 10 -56.81 -5.88 66.54
N ILE A 11 -56.86 -7.18 66.25
CA ILE A 11 -57.64 -7.73 65.12
C ILE A 11 -59.14 -7.51 65.36
N GLU A 12 -59.61 -7.80 66.58
CA GLU A 12 -61.00 -7.59 66.98
C GLU A 12 -61.37 -6.10 66.96
N GLU A 13 -60.50 -5.20 67.40
CA GLU A 13 -60.67 -3.73 67.31
C GLU A 13 -60.92 -3.30 65.85
N ILE A 14 -60.09 -3.76 64.92
CA ILE A 14 -60.20 -3.41 63.49
C ILE A 14 -61.48 -4.01 62.87
N ALA A 15 -61.80 -5.27 63.18
CA ALA A 15 -63.03 -5.90 62.70
C ALA A 15 -64.30 -5.20 63.22
N ASN A 16 -64.27 -4.72 64.46
CA ASN A 16 -65.37 -3.97 65.09
C ASN A 16 -65.53 -2.56 64.51
N GLU A 17 -64.43 -1.86 64.18
CA GLU A 17 -64.47 -0.58 63.45
C GLU A 17 -65.23 -0.71 62.11
N ASP A 18 -65.12 -1.86 61.45
CA ASP A 18 -65.83 -2.19 60.22
C ASP A 18 -67.26 -2.73 60.43
N GLY A 19 -67.72 -2.90 61.67
CA GLY A 19 -69.06 -3.38 61.99
C GLY A 19 -69.31 -4.85 61.64
N TYR A 20 -68.29 -5.70 61.80
CA TYR A 20 -68.40 -7.16 61.69
C TYR A 20 -69.26 -7.73 62.81
N LEU A 21 -70.14 -8.68 62.47
CA LEU A 21 -70.92 -9.47 63.42
C LEU A 21 -70.60 -10.93 63.11
N ASP A 22 -70.00 -11.65 64.06
CA ASP A 22 -69.67 -13.06 63.85
C ASP A 22 -70.95 -13.92 63.80
N ARG A 23 -70.81 -15.16 63.28
CA ARG A 23 -71.94 -16.07 63.08
C ARG A 23 -72.63 -16.45 64.39
N GLN A 24 -71.89 -16.50 65.50
CA GLN A 24 -72.41 -16.88 66.80
C GLN A 24 -73.25 -15.76 67.41
N MET A 25 -72.78 -14.50 67.41
CA MET A 25 -73.56 -13.32 67.76
C MET A 25 -74.85 -13.25 66.93
N MET A 26 -74.72 -13.58 65.66
CA MET A 26 -75.78 -13.58 64.68
C MET A 26 -76.82 -14.68 64.93
N ASP A 27 -76.39 -15.88 65.30
CA ASP A 27 -77.24 -17.01 65.69
C ASP A 27 -77.89 -16.77 67.06
N ASP A 28 -77.18 -16.17 68.01
CA ASP A 28 -77.68 -15.78 69.34
C ASP A 28 -78.79 -14.73 69.24
N ILE A 29 -78.62 -13.72 68.37
CA ILE A 29 -79.67 -12.73 68.05
C ILE A 29 -80.87 -13.44 67.40
N GLY A 30 -80.64 -14.41 66.52
CA GLY A 30 -81.68 -15.22 65.89
C GLY A 30 -82.47 -16.06 66.88
N GLN A 31 -81.79 -16.69 67.83
CA GLN A 31 -82.39 -17.47 68.92
C GLN A 31 -83.15 -16.58 69.90
N PHE A 32 -82.64 -15.36 70.19
CA PHE A 32 -83.30 -14.40 71.06
C PHE A 32 -84.55 -13.77 70.41
N ASN A 33 -84.46 -13.35 69.13
CA ASN A 33 -85.57 -12.78 68.39
C ASN A 33 -85.33 -12.79 66.85
N ALA A 34 -86.04 -13.67 66.16
CA ALA A 34 -85.94 -13.84 64.71
C ALA A 34 -86.29 -12.59 63.88
N GLU A 35 -87.13 -11.69 64.39
CA GLU A 35 -87.51 -10.46 63.68
C GLU A 35 -86.45 -9.36 63.81
N TYR A 36 -85.82 -9.23 64.98
CA TYR A 36 -84.64 -8.38 65.14
C TYR A 36 -83.49 -8.89 64.26
N ARG A 37 -83.27 -10.20 64.22
CA ARG A 37 -82.33 -10.84 63.30
C ARG A 37 -82.59 -10.41 61.86
N ARG A 38 -83.82 -10.58 61.38
CA ARG A 38 -84.20 -10.22 60.00
C ARG A 38 -84.05 -8.72 59.73
N ARG A 39 -84.44 -7.84 60.65
CA ARG A 39 -84.27 -6.38 60.50
C ARG A 39 -82.81 -5.96 60.52
N ILE A 40 -81.99 -6.60 61.34
CA ILE A 40 -80.54 -6.40 61.34
C ILE A 40 -79.97 -6.85 60.00
N ASP A 41 -80.32 -8.04 59.51
CA ASP A 41 -79.89 -8.53 58.19
C ASP A 41 -80.32 -7.58 57.05
N GLU A 42 -81.58 -7.11 57.03
CA GLU A 42 -82.09 -6.20 56.00
C GLU A 42 -81.42 -4.81 56.07
N ASN A 43 -81.21 -4.26 57.26
CA ASN A 43 -80.53 -2.97 57.44
C ASN A 43 -79.03 -3.07 57.18
N TRP A 44 -78.41 -4.19 57.55
CA TRP A 44 -77.00 -4.47 57.31
C TRP A 44 -76.76 -4.65 55.82
N LEU A 45 -77.62 -5.38 55.10
CA LEU A 45 -77.58 -5.50 53.64
C LEU A 45 -77.82 -4.15 52.92
N LYS A 46 -78.72 -3.31 53.43
CA LYS A 46 -78.94 -1.94 52.89
C LYS A 46 -77.72 -1.03 53.14
N LYS A 47 -77.15 -1.06 54.35
CA LYS A 47 -75.95 -0.29 54.72
C LYS A 47 -74.72 -0.76 53.94
N GLU A 48 -74.59 -2.07 53.76
CA GLU A 48 -73.58 -2.71 52.92
C GLU A 48 -73.75 -2.29 51.45
N ASN A 49 -74.95 -2.32 50.89
CA ASN A 49 -75.19 -1.85 49.52
C ASN A 49 -74.86 -0.37 49.31
N ALA A 50 -75.04 0.49 50.33
CA ALA A 50 -74.71 1.92 50.27
C ALA A 50 -73.20 2.22 50.47
N ALA A 51 -72.53 1.53 51.40
CA ALA A 51 -71.10 1.72 51.68
C ALA A 51 -70.17 0.97 50.71
N SER A 52 -70.70 0.02 49.92
CA SER A 52 -69.91 -0.89 49.07
C SER A 52 -69.63 -0.42 47.66
N HIS A 53 -70.02 0.79 47.22
CA HIS A 53 -69.77 1.16 45.81
C HIS A 53 -68.28 1.14 45.43
N PRO A 54 -67.34 1.69 46.22
CA PRO A 54 -65.90 1.57 45.95
C PRO A 54 -65.39 0.13 46.02
N ILE A 55 -65.92 -0.67 46.96
CA ILE A 55 -65.52 -2.07 47.20
C ILE A 55 -66.04 -3.01 46.09
N LYS A 56 -67.25 -2.77 45.59
CA LYS A 56 -67.84 -3.49 44.45
C LYS A 56 -67.15 -3.13 43.14
N VAL A 57 -66.83 -1.85 42.94
CA VAL A 57 -66.01 -1.40 41.80
C VAL A 57 -64.62 -2.03 41.88
N LEU A 58 -64.01 -2.08 43.07
CA LEU A 58 -62.74 -2.76 43.32
C LEU A 58 -62.81 -4.26 42.98
N ALA A 59 -63.81 -4.98 43.49
CA ALA A 59 -64.00 -6.40 43.18
C ALA A 59 -64.19 -6.63 41.68
N LYS A 60 -65.05 -5.83 41.01
CA LYS A 60 -65.26 -5.91 39.55
C LYS A 60 -63.99 -5.62 38.75
N ASN A 61 -63.19 -4.64 39.18
CA ASN A 61 -61.92 -4.31 38.55
C ASN A 61 -60.87 -5.40 38.78
N ILE A 62 -60.79 -5.99 39.97
CA ILE A 62 -59.88 -7.11 40.29
C ILE A 62 -60.15 -8.28 39.34
N TYR A 63 -61.39 -8.76 39.24
CA TYR A 63 -61.74 -9.89 38.37
C TYR A 63 -61.69 -9.56 36.86
N GLY A 64 -61.86 -8.29 36.46
CA GLY A 64 -61.79 -7.85 35.06
C GLY A 64 -60.40 -7.43 34.56
N SER A 65 -59.39 -7.32 35.44
CA SER A 65 -58.11 -6.64 35.13
C SER A 65 -57.04 -7.50 34.45
N GLY A 66 -57.19 -8.83 34.42
CA GLY A 66 -56.09 -9.71 34.04
C GLY A 66 -54.86 -9.54 34.95
N ALA A 67 -55.06 -9.07 36.19
CA ALA A 67 -53.98 -8.74 37.12
C ALA A 67 -53.12 -9.96 37.47
N ARG A 68 -51.80 -9.73 37.46
CA ARG A 68 -50.82 -10.75 37.83
C ARG A 68 -50.53 -10.71 39.33
N PHE A 69 -51.39 -11.32 40.15
CA PHE A 69 -51.30 -11.28 41.61
C PHE A 69 -49.93 -11.72 42.16
N VAL A 70 -49.22 -12.61 41.46
CA VAL A 70 -47.87 -13.06 41.83
C VAL A 70 -46.87 -11.89 41.86
N PHE A 71 -46.96 -10.96 40.90
CA PHE A 71 -46.08 -9.79 40.82
C PHE A 71 -46.44 -8.75 41.90
N GLU A 72 -47.72 -8.63 42.25
CA GLU A 72 -48.14 -7.80 43.40
C GLU A 72 -47.63 -8.37 44.73
N LEU A 73 -47.59 -9.69 44.91
CA LEU A 73 -46.98 -10.33 46.07
C LEU A 73 -45.46 -10.11 46.12
N LEU A 74 -44.77 -10.18 44.98
CA LEU A 74 -43.35 -9.84 44.89
C LEU A 74 -43.08 -8.38 45.27
N GLN A 75 -43.91 -7.45 44.77
CA GLN A 75 -43.80 -6.04 45.12
C GLN A 75 -44.05 -5.83 46.62
N ASN A 76 -45.10 -6.45 47.18
CA ASN A 76 -45.35 -6.36 48.63
C ASN A 76 -44.15 -6.85 49.45
N ALA A 77 -43.52 -7.96 49.04
CA ALA A 77 -42.33 -8.47 49.72
C ALA A 77 -41.11 -7.55 49.54
N GLU A 78 -40.92 -6.92 48.38
CA GLU A 78 -39.85 -5.93 48.16
C GLU A 78 -40.03 -4.69 49.04
N ASP A 79 -41.26 -4.32 49.37
CA ASP A 79 -41.56 -3.13 50.17
C ASP A 79 -41.29 -3.35 51.67
N ASN A 80 -41.20 -4.61 52.11
CA ASN A 80 -41.00 -4.98 53.50
C ASN A 80 -39.61 -4.60 54.04
N GLU A 81 -39.49 -4.56 55.36
CA GLU A 81 -38.21 -4.43 56.04
C GLU A 81 -37.63 -5.80 56.40
N PHE A 82 -36.31 -5.95 56.24
CA PHE A 82 -35.60 -7.21 56.45
C PHE A 82 -34.46 -7.07 57.47
N THR A 83 -34.58 -6.12 58.41
CA THR A 83 -33.51 -5.79 59.35
C THR A 83 -33.11 -6.99 60.21
N LYS A 84 -34.08 -7.79 60.66
CA LYS A 84 -33.85 -9.01 61.44
C LYS A 84 -33.16 -10.09 60.62
N ALA A 85 -33.60 -10.32 59.38
CA ALA A 85 -33.00 -11.31 58.49
C ALA A 85 -31.54 -10.95 58.17
N ILE A 86 -31.27 -9.68 57.83
CA ILE A 86 -29.93 -9.18 57.56
C ILE A 86 -29.03 -9.31 58.80
N GLY A 87 -29.55 -8.98 60.00
CA GLY A 87 -28.82 -9.16 61.26
C GLY A 87 -28.42 -10.62 61.53
N LEU A 88 -29.23 -11.58 61.07
CA LEU A 88 -28.97 -13.02 61.14
C LEU A 88 -28.12 -13.56 59.97
N LYS A 89 -27.64 -12.69 59.07
CA LYS A 89 -26.92 -13.05 57.84
C LYS A 89 -27.74 -13.95 56.90
N ASN A 90 -29.07 -13.86 56.97
CA ASN A 90 -29.97 -14.55 56.06
C ASN A 90 -30.36 -13.60 54.92
N PRO A 91 -30.18 -14.00 53.65
CA PRO A 91 -30.57 -13.15 52.52
C PRO A 91 -32.09 -12.93 52.50
N PRO A 92 -32.57 -11.70 52.27
CA PRO A 92 -33.99 -11.43 52.06
C PRO A 92 -34.58 -12.31 50.95
N PHE A 93 -35.67 -13.01 51.24
CA PHE A 93 -36.28 -13.95 50.32
C PHE A 93 -37.80 -13.94 50.38
N ILE A 94 -38.38 -14.40 49.26
CA ILE A 94 -39.77 -14.85 49.17
C ILE A 94 -39.81 -16.26 48.54
N SER A 95 -40.66 -17.12 49.08
CA SER A 95 -40.87 -18.47 48.57
C SER A 95 -42.35 -18.75 48.32
N PHE A 96 -42.65 -19.42 47.22
CA PHE A 96 -43.98 -19.86 46.84
C PHE A 96 -44.01 -21.38 46.79
N LYS A 97 -44.89 -22.02 47.57
CA LYS A 97 -45.16 -23.47 47.54
C LYS A 97 -46.58 -23.67 47.00
N ILE A 98 -46.68 -24.15 45.77
CA ILE A 98 -47.91 -24.30 45.02
C ILE A 98 -48.39 -25.74 45.19
N HIS A 99 -49.49 -25.91 45.91
CA HIS A 99 -50.21 -27.17 46.04
C HIS A 99 -51.54 -27.11 45.26
N PRO A 100 -52.18 -28.26 44.96
CA PRO A 100 -53.39 -28.30 44.14
C PRO A 100 -54.57 -27.48 44.68
N LYS A 101 -54.66 -27.29 46.00
CA LYS A 101 -55.75 -26.54 46.67
C LYS A 101 -55.29 -25.26 47.39
N ARG A 102 -53.98 -25.01 47.48
CA ARG A 102 -53.45 -23.85 48.22
C ARG A 102 -52.09 -23.41 47.73
N ILE A 103 -51.76 -22.14 47.94
CA ILE A 103 -50.42 -21.60 47.74
C ILE A 103 -49.92 -21.08 49.09
N ILE A 104 -48.74 -21.52 49.52
CA ILE A 104 -48.08 -21.00 50.72
C ILE A 104 -46.99 -20.03 50.28
N VAL A 105 -47.10 -18.78 50.72
CA VAL A 105 -46.12 -17.73 50.47
C VAL A 105 -45.37 -17.48 51.78
N GLU A 106 -44.05 -17.54 51.77
CA GLU A 106 -43.24 -17.25 52.96
C GLU A 106 -42.22 -16.16 52.63
N CYS A 107 -42.08 -15.17 53.51
CA CYS A 107 -41.16 -14.05 53.37
C CYS A 107 -40.47 -13.81 54.71
N ASN A 108 -39.14 -13.74 54.74
CA ASN A 108 -38.37 -13.53 55.99
C ASN A 108 -38.26 -12.05 56.40
N GLU A 109 -39.34 -11.31 56.21
CA GLU A 109 -39.46 -9.92 56.64
C GLU A 109 -39.57 -9.79 58.17
N ASP A 110 -39.46 -8.57 58.67
CA ASP A 110 -39.46 -8.27 60.10
C ASP A 110 -40.81 -8.60 60.79
N GLY A 111 -41.89 -8.67 60.03
CA GLY A 111 -43.24 -9.05 60.46
C GLY A 111 -44.18 -7.86 60.65
N PHE A 112 -45.48 -8.14 60.70
CA PHE A 112 -46.54 -7.15 60.72
C PHE A 112 -46.54 -6.31 62.01
N THR A 113 -46.81 -5.01 61.84
CA THR A 113 -47.17 -4.10 62.92
C THR A 113 -48.67 -3.78 62.92
N LYS A 114 -49.19 -3.15 64.00
CA LYS A 114 -50.57 -2.62 64.02
C LYS A 114 -50.85 -1.70 62.83
N ARG A 115 -49.85 -0.95 62.34
CA ARG A 115 -50.00 -0.06 61.19
C ARG A 115 -50.15 -0.85 59.88
N ASP A 116 -49.35 -1.89 59.68
CA ASP A 116 -49.42 -2.74 58.49
C ASP A 116 -50.75 -3.50 58.44
N LEU A 117 -51.23 -3.96 59.60
CA LEU A 117 -52.53 -4.59 59.73
C LEU A 117 -53.68 -3.63 59.41
N LYS A 118 -53.67 -2.38 59.91
CA LYS A 118 -54.67 -1.38 59.50
C LYS A 118 -54.58 -1.08 57.99
N ALA A 119 -53.38 -1.02 57.43
CA ALA A 119 -53.14 -0.74 56.02
C ALA A 119 -53.59 -1.85 55.07
N ILE A 120 -53.41 -3.12 55.46
CA ILE A 120 -53.87 -4.24 54.65
C ILE A 120 -55.40 -4.35 54.69
N CYS A 121 -56.06 -3.84 55.73
CA CYS A 121 -57.51 -3.82 55.87
C CYS A 121 -58.20 -2.61 55.18
N SER A 122 -57.50 -1.53 54.86
CA SER A 122 -58.11 -0.36 54.22
C SER A 122 -58.41 -0.52 52.74
N VAL A 123 -59.41 0.23 52.24
CA VAL A 123 -59.75 0.36 50.82
C VAL A 123 -59.31 1.74 50.35
N GLY A 124 -58.31 1.82 49.48
CA GLY A 124 -57.83 3.10 48.93
C GLY A 124 -56.76 3.82 49.76
N ASP A 125 -56.67 3.59 51.07
CA ASP A 125 -55.61 4.15 51.92
C ASP A 125 -54.41 3.20 51.98
N SER A 126 -53.33 3.53 51.28
CA SER A 126 -52.03 2.86 51.42
C SER A 126 -51.18 3.60 52.45
N THR A 127 -50.58 2.90 53.41
CA THR A 127 -49.60 3.47 54.35
C THR A 127 -48.26 3.84 53.70
N LYS A 128 -48.06 3.48 52.43
CA LYS A 128 -46.83 3.76 51.71
C LYS A 128 -46.88 5.18 51.17
N SER A 129 -46.19 6.09 51.86
CA SER A 129 -45.89 7.46 51.41
C SER A 129 -45.42 7.46 49.96
N ALA A 130 -45.68 8.57 49.23
CA ALA A 130 -45.32 8.85 47.84
C ALA A 130 -43.79 8.86 47.57
N SER A 131 -43.13 7.78 47.95
CA SER A 131 -41.70 7.52 47.81
C SER A 131 -41.45 6.78 46.50
N HIS A 132 -40.27 7.03 45.93
CA HIS A 132 -39.85 6.57 44.61
C HIS A 132 -40.25 5.14 44.30
N GLY A 133 -41.01 4.96 43.22
CA GLY A 133 -41.16 3.66 42.57
C GLY A 133 -42.40 2.85 42.88
N TYR A 134 -43.07 3.13 44.00
CA TYR A 134 -44.19 2.30 44.43
C TYR A 134 -45.51 2.78 43.81
N ILE A 135 -45.93 2.14 42.73
CA ILE A 135 -47.23 2.38 42.07
C ILE A 135 -48.40 1.82 42.93
N GLY A 136 -48.13 1.24 44.11
CA GLY A 136 -49.12 0.71 45.06
C GLY A 136 -50.04 1.74 45.75
N ALA A 137 -50.15 2.97 45.24
CA ALA A 137 -50.84 4.10 45.86
C ALA A 137 -52.39 3.98 45.93
N LYS A 138 -52.98 2.82 45.65
CA LYS A 138 -54.46 2.64 45.64
C LYS A 138 -55.01 1.57 46.59
N GLY A 139 -54.17 0.88 47.39
CA GLY A 139 -54.65 -0.17 48.30
C GLY A 139 -55.26 -1.41 47.60
N ILE A 140 -55.01 -1.58 46.30
CA ILE A 140 -55.57 -2.67 45.46
C ILE A 140 -54.63 -3.89 45.38
N GLY A 141 -53.33 -3.69 45.58
CA GLY A 141 -52.29 -4.70 45.27
C GLY A 141 -52.49 -6.03 45.98
N PHE A 142 -52.58 -6.03 47.31
CA PHE A 142 -52.87 -7.26 48.08
C PHE A 142 -54.21 -7.89 47.70
N LYS A 143 -55.25 -7.08 47.43
CA LYS A 143 -56.59 -7.60 47.12
C LYS A 143 -56.65 -8.42 45.82
N SER A 144 -55.65 -8.29 44.94
CA SER A 144 -55.54 -9.12 43.74
C SER A 144 -55.40 -10.62 44.03
N VAL A 145 -54.96 -11.03 45.23
CA VAL A 145 -54.87 -12.46 45.59
C VAL A 145 -56.23 -13.15 45.60
N PHE A 146 -57.33 -12.41 45.80
CA PHE A 146 -58.68 -12.97 45.80
C PHE A 146 -59.17 -13.38 44.39
N ILE A 147 -58.44 -13.03 43.34
CA ILE A 147 -58.62 -13.65 42.00
C ILE A 147 -58.35 -15.16 42.09
N ALA A 148 -57.31 -15.53 42.83
CA ALA A 148 -56.86 -16.92 42.96
C ALA A 148 -57.49 -17.63 44.16
N ALA A 149 -57.74 -16.92 45.26
CA ALA A 149 -58.11 -17.52 46.55
C ALA A 149 -59.44 -17.02 47.11
N SER A 150 -60.21 -17.94 47.69
CA SER A 150 -61.44 -17.64 48.44
C SER A 150 -61.15 -17.29 49.90
N ARG A 151 -60.00 -17.75 50.42
CA ARG A 151 -59.57 -17.54 51.80
C ARG A 151 -58.06 -17.30 51.86
N VAL A 152 -57.65 -16.33 52.65
CA VAL A 152 -56.24 -15.92 52.79
C VAL A 152 -55.90 -15.85 54.27
N HIS A 153 -55.05 -16.76 54.74
CA HIS A 153 -54.59 -16.81 56.13
C HIS A 153 -53.17 -16.25 56.24
N ILE A 154 -52.96 -15.28 57.13
CA ILE A 154 -51.68 -14.61 57.34
C ILE A 154 -51.21 -14.89 58.77
N GLN A 155 -49.97 -15.35 58.89
CA GLN A 155 -49.27 -15.57 60.15
C GLN A 155 -48.00 -14.73 60.15
N SER A 156 -47.88 -13.79 61.08
CA SER A 156 -46.72 -12.89 61.17
C SER A 156 -46.42 -12.52 62.62
N GLY A 157 -45.33 -13.06 63.16
CA GLY A 157 -45.06 -12.98 64.60
C GLY A 157 -46.22 -13.57 65.41
N ASN A 158 -46.81 -12.76 66.28
CA ASN A 158 -47.94 -13.17 67.12
C ASN A 158 -49.32 -12.92 66.47
N PHE A 159 -49.37 -12.33 65.26
CA PHE A 159 -50.61 -12.17 64.51
C PHE A 159 -50.94 -13.44 63.72
N SER A 160 -52.17 -13.95 63.86
CA SER A 160 -52.74 -15.01 63.04
C SER A 160 -54.18 -14.67 62.71
N PHE A 161 -54.43 -14.31 61.46
CA PHE A 161 -55.74 -13.86 61.00
C PHE A 161 -55.98 -14.21 59.55
N GLU A 162 -57.24 -14.28 59.14
CA GLU A 162 -57.60 -14.57 57.76
C GLU A 162 -58.67 -13.62 57.21
N PHE A 163 -58.70 -13.55 55.88
CA PHE A 163 -59.75 -12.91 55.11
C PHE A 163 -60.52 -13.97 54.33
N ARG A 164 -61.84 -13.82 54.23
CA ARG A 164 -62.72 -14.77 53.52
C ARG A 164 -63.59 -14.01 52.53
N HIS A 165 -63.45 -14.31 51.24
CA HIS A 165 -64.21 -13.65 50.18
C HIS A 165 -64.48 -14.59 49.01
N LYS A 166 -65.75 -14.84 48.70
CA LYS A 166 -66.20 -15.57 47.50
C LYS A 166 -66.51 -14.59 46.36
N LYS A 167 -66.41 -15.06 45.11
CA LYS A 167 -66.67 -14.25 43.89
C LYS A 167 -68.04 -13.54 43.90
N SER A 168 -69.04 -14.12 44.55
CA SER A 168 -70.40 -13.58 44.68
C SER A 168 -70.56 -12.49 45.76
N ASP A 169 -69.56 -12.29 46.62
CA ASP A 169 -69.69 -11.44 47.79
C ASP A 169 -69.56 -9.94 47.45
N SER A 170 -70.02 -9.08 48.35
CA SER A 170 -69.94 -7.61 48.24
C SER A 170 -68.51 -7.03 48.22
N GLY A 171 -67.50 -7.86 48.50
CA GLY A 171 -66.08 -7.50 48.61
C GLY A 171 -65.59 -7.15 50.02
N ARG A 172 -66.48 -7.01 51.02
CA ARG A 172 -66.08 -6.68 52.42
C ARG A 172 -65.21 -7.75 53.07
N GLY A 173 -65.44 -9.02 52.73
CA GLY A 173 -64.63 -10.13 53.21
C GLY A 173 -63.14 -10.04 52.84
N MET A 174 -62.79 -9.20 51.86
CA MET A 174 -61.39 -8.94 51.51
C MET A 174 -60.68 -7.99 52.47
N VAL A 175 -61.41 -7.22 53.30
CA VAL A 175 -60.88 -6.12 54.12
C VAL A 175 -61.07 -6.33 55.62
N THR A 176 -62.07 -7.13 56.01
CA THR A 176 -62.34 -7.45 57.41
C THR A 176 -61.51 -8.65 57.87
N PRO A 177 -60.56 -8.47 58.82
CA PRO A 177 -59.73 -9.56 59.31
C PRO A 177 -60.51 -10.41 60.34
N ILE A 178 -60.28 -11.72 60.33
CA ILE A 178 -60.88 -12.68 61.28
C ILE A 178 -59.74 -13.34 62.04
N TRP A 179 -59.75 -13.30 63.37
CA TRP A 179 -58.74 -13.98 64.18
C TRP A 179 -58.79 -15.50 63.96
N VAL A 180 -57.61 -16.12 63.87
CA VAL A 180 -57.47 -17.58 63.74
C VAL A 180 -56.57 -18.08 64.85
N ASP A 181 -57.14 -18.84 65.78
CA ASP A 181 -56.36 -19.57 66.77
C ASP A 181 -55.62 -20.74 66.09
N THR A 182 -54.31 -20.74 66.25
CA THR A 182 -53.42 -21.79 65.74
C THR A 182 -52.35 -22.13 66.77
N ASP A 183 -52.00 -23.41 66.86
CA ASP A 183 -50.87 -23.89 67.66
C ASP A 183 -49.56 -23.85 66.87
N GLU A 184 -49.62 -23.59 65.55
CA GLU A 184 -48.46 -23.49 64.69
C GLU A 184 -47.75 -22.14 64.86
N GLN A 185 -46.59 -22.14 65.50
CA GLN A 185 -45.70 -20.98 65.55
C GLN A 185 -44.88 -20.85 64.26
N THR A 186 -44.89 -19.67 63.65
CA THR A 186 -43.98 -19.36 62.55
C THR A 186 -42.60 -18.99 63.10
N PRO A 187 -41.50 -19.48 62.49
CA PRO A 187 -40.15 -19.05 62.85
C PRO A 187 -40.02 -17.52 62.73
N SER A 188 -39.30 -16.86 63.64
CA SER A 188 -39.01 -15.42 63.50
C SER A 188 -37.58 -15.20 62.99
N PRO A 189 -37.33 -14.32 62.00
CA PRO A 189 -38.29 -13.53 61.21
C PRO A 189 -38.94 -14.34 60.06
N LEU A 190 -40.27 -14.38 60.00
CA LEU A 190 -41.05 -14.95 58.90
C LEU A 190 -42.51 -14.46 58.95
N THR A 191 -43.02 -14.06 57.79
CA THR A 191 -44.46 -13.95 57.51
C THR A 191 -44.84 -15.08 56.57
N ARG A 192 -45.88 -15.85 56.92
CA ARG A 192 -46.49 -16.88 56.08
C ARG A 192 -47.89 -16.44 55.68
N THR A 193 -48.17 -16.46 54.38
CA THR A 193 -49.48 -16.20 53.82
C THR A 193 -49.95 -17.43 53.05
N THR A 194 -51.01 -18.08 53.52
CA THR A 194 -51.61 -19.25 52.88
C THR A 194 -52.86 -18.81 52.10
N LEU A 195 -52.79 -18.94 50.78
CA LEU A 195 -53.88 -18.68 49.85
C LEU A 195 -54.63 -19.99 49.58
N TYR A 196 -55.86 -20.14 50.06
CA TYR A 196 -56.72 -21.28 49.74
C TYR A 196 -57.48 -20.98 48.45
N LEU A 197 -57.19 -21.78 47.42
CA LEU A 197 -57.67 -21.53 46.06
C LEU A 197 -59.20 -21.68 45.98
N HIS A 198 -59.82 -20.99 45.02
CA HIS A 198 -61.23 -21.23 44.70
C HIS A 198 -61.42 -22.69 44.24
N ASP A 199 -62.28 -23.43 44.93
CA ASP A 199 -62.62 -24.83 44.68
C ASP A 199 -64.14 -25.06 44.56
N GLU A 200 -64.94 -24.00 44.66
CA GLU A 200 -66.39 -24.00 44.48
C GLU A 200 -66.75 -23.28 43.16
N GLY A 201 -67.55 -23.92 42.29
CA GLY A 201 -67.98 -23.36 41.01
C GLY A 201 -68.06 -24.40 39.90
N ASP A 202 -68.12 -23.92 38.66
CA ASP A 202 -68.03 -24.74 37.46
C ASP A 202 -66.62 -25.35 37.31
N GLU A 203 -66.53 -26.63 36.95
CA GLU A 203 -65.25 -27.37 36.88
C GLU A 203 -64.30 -26.78 35.83
N ASP A 204 -64.81 -26.38 34.66
CA ASP A 204 -64.00 -25.80 33.58
C ASP A 204 -63.42 -24.45 34.01
N ASP A 205 -64.21 -23.64 34.71
CA ASP A 205 -63.76 -22.35 35.27
C ASP A 205 -62.64 -22.52 36.31
N ILE A 206 -62.72 -23.55 37.15
CA ILE A 206 -61.71 -23.88 38.17
C ILE A 206 -60.42 -24.36 37.50
N GLU A 207 -60.53 -25.25 36.51
CA GLU A 207 -59.37 -25.74 35.75
C GLU A 207 -58.67 -24.59 35.00
N HIS A 208 -59.45 -23.71 34.36
CA HIS A 208 -58.93 -22.52 33.69
C HIS A 208 -58.19 -21.58 34.66
N LEU A 209 -58.74 -21.35 35.85
CA LEU A 209 -58.09 -20.55 36.89
C LEU A 209 -56.77 -21.18 37.36
N LYS A 210 -56.75 -22.49 37.62
CA LYS A 210 -55.53 -23.22 37.99
C LYS A 210 -54.46 -23.14 36.90
N ALA A 211 -54.86 -23.21 35.63
CA ALA A 211 -53.95 -23.02 34.50
C ALA A 211 -53.35 -21.61 34.48
N ILE A 212 -54.17 -20.56 34.66
CA ILE A 212 -53.71 -19.17 34.74
C ILE A 212 -52.71 -18.97 35.90
N ILE A 213 -53.04 -19.48 37.09
CA ILE A 213 -52.17 -19.39 38.28
C ILE A 213 -50.82 -20.05 37.99
N SER A 214 -50.84 -21.27 37.45
CA SER A 214 -49.63 -22.02 37.10
C SER A 214 -48.80 -21.27 36.07
N MET A 215 -49.44 -20.65 35.07
CA MET A 215 -48.79 -19.85 34.05
C MET A 215 -48.10 -18.61 34.65
N GLN A 216 -48.74 -17.87 35.56
CA GLN A 216 -48.12 -16.72 36.22
C GLN A 216 -46.87 -17.09 37.02
N PHE A 217 -46.89 -18.22 37.74
CA PHE A 217 -45.69 -18.70 38.44
C PHE A 217 -44.63 -19.21 37.48
N ASN A 218 -45.01 -19.84 36.36
CA ASN A 218 -44.08 -20.25 35.31
C ASN A 218 -43.36 -19.07 34.65
N ASP A 219 -44.06 -17.95 34.47
CA ASP A 219 -43.55 -16.70 33.89
C ASP A 219 -42.61 -15.92 34.83
N LEU A 220 -42.45 -16.34 36.10
CA LEU A 220 -41.40 -15.79 36.94
C LEU A 220 -40.02 -16.19 36.41
N HIS A 221 -39.19 -15.20 36.11
CA HIS A 221 -37.82 -15.38 35.66
C HIS A 221 -36.84 -14.73 36.64
N GLU A 222 -35.57 -15.16 36.60
CA GLU A 222 -34.52 -14.59 37.45
C GLU A 222 -34.36 -13.08 37.27
N THR A 223 -34.68 -12.56 36.09
CA THR A 223 -34.64 -11.12 35.76
C THR A 223 -35.53 -10.27 36.67
N CYS A 224 -36.53 -10.87 37.33
CA CYS A 224 -37.32 -10.20 38.36
C CYS A 224 -36.44 -9.66 39.51
N LEU A 225 -35.34 -10.34 39.87
CA LEU A 225 -34.43 -9.88 40.92
C LEU A 225 -33.49 -8.75 40.46
N LEU A 226 -33.36 -8.51 39.16
CA LEU A 226 -32.31 -7.65 38.61
C LEU A 226 -32.38 -6.21 39.16
N PHE A 227 -33.59 -5.66 39.24
CA PHE A 227 -33.86 -4.27 39.63
C PHE A 227 -34.49 -4.12 41.02
N LEU A 228 -34.81 -5.23 41.69
CA LEU A 228 -35.20 -5.22 43.10
C LEU A 228 -33.99 -4.86 43.98
N GLN A 229 -34.23 -4.04 45.00
CA GLN A 229 -33.19 -3.50 45.89
C GLN A 229 -33.01 -4.37 47.13
N LYS A 230 -34.09 -4.86 47.73
CA LYS A 230 -34.07 -5.59 49.01
C LYS A 230 -34.03 -7.10 48.79
N LEU A 231 -34.95 -7.66 47.98
CA LEU A 231 -35.03 -9.10 47.75
C LEU A 231 -33.78 -9.63 47.03
N GLN A 232 -33.23 -10.73 47.57
CA GLN A 232 -32.04 -11.40 47.02
C GLN A 232 -32.34 -12.82 46.51
N ARG A 233 -33.45 -13.42 46.95
CA ARG A 233 -33.85 -14.77 46.58
C ARG A 233 -35.35 -14.90 46.34
N ILE A 234 -35.73 -15.58 45.26
CA ILE A 234 -37.11 -15.98 44.97
C ILE A 234 -37.10 -17.49 44.77
N SER A 235 -38.03 -18.22 45.39
CA SER A 235 -38.18 -19.67 45.17
C SER A 235 -39.61 -20.03 44.86
N VAL A 236 -39.81 -21.00 43.95
CA VAL A 236 -41.11 -21.48 43.51
C VAL A 236 -41.04 -23.01 43.48
N ALA A 237 -41.90 -23.69 44.22
CA ALA A 237 -41.96 -25.15 44.30
C ALA A 237 -43.39 -25.62 44.01
N PHE A 238 -43.54 -26.60 43.13
CA PHE A 238 -44.81 -27.20 42.72
C PHE A 238 -44.92 -28.61 43.31
N TYR A 239 -46.06 -28.89 43.93
CA TYR A 239 -46.35 -30.13 44.62
C TYR A 239 -47.58 -30.82 44.02
N ASP A 240 -47.56 -32.16 44.02
CA ASP A 240 -48.70 -32.99 43.62
C ASP A 240 -49.79 -33.08 44.72
N ASP A 241 -50.84 -33.87 44.46
CA ASP A 241 -51.94 -34.13 45.40
C ASP A 241 -51.49 -34.91 46.65
N GLU A 242 -50.37 -35.63 46.57
CA GLU A 242 -49.79 -36.43 47.66
C GLU A 242 -48.82 -35.59 48.52
N GLY A 243 -48.48 -34.38 48.07
CA GLY A 243 -47.55 -33.48 48.74
C GLY A 243 -46.08 -33.72 48.38
N ASN A 244 -45.79 -34.52 47.36
CA ASN A 244 -44.43 -34.70 46.85
C ASN A 244 -44.04 -33.51 45.96
N LEU A 245 -42.76 -33.17 45.96
CA LEU A 245 -42.21 -32.11 45.12
C LEU A 245 -42.07 -32.61 43.67
N GLU A 246 -42.84 -32.05 42.73
CA GLU A 246 -42.73 -32.37 41.30
C GLU A 246 -41.58 -31.62 40.64
N ARG A 247 -41.53 -30.30 40.88
CA ARG A 247 -40.53 -29.39 40.32
C ARG A 247 -40.36 -28.13 41.14
N SER A 248 -39.18 -27.52 41.09
CA SER A 248 -38.92 -26.22 41.69
C SER A 248 -37.99 -25.37 40.84
N LYS A 249 -38.04 -24.06 41.07
CA LYS A 249 -37.08 -23.09 40.56
C LYS A 249 -36.73 -22.09 41.65
N GLU A 250 -35.44 -21.81 41.79
CA GLU A 250 -34.90 -20.82 42.72
C GLU A 250 -34.02 -19.83 41.96
N PHE A 251 -34.21 -18.56 42.24
CA PHE A 251 -33.44 -17.45 41.69
C PHE A 251 -32.66 -16.79 42.81
N ARG A 252 -31.37 -16.50 42.56
CA ARG A 252 -30.51 -15.79 43.51
C ARG A 252 -29.78 -14.64 42.83
N LYS A 253 -29.71 -13.51 43.51
CA LYS A 253 -28.95 -12.33 43.10
C LYS A 253 -27.64 -12.24 43.86
N ARG A 254 -26.53 -12.04 43.15
CA ARG A 254 -25.21 -11.82 43.75
C ARG A 254 -24.51 -10.64 43.10
N GLN A 255 -24.03 -9.70 43.92
CA GLN A 255 -23.14 -8.64 43.44
C GLN A 255 -21.75 -9.22 43.17
N ILE A 256 -21.19 -8.97 41.99
CA ILE A 256 -19.83 -9.39 41.62
C ILE A 256 -18.84 -8.27 41.93
N ASP A 257 -19.13 -7.07 41.43
CA ASP A 257 -18.32 -5.87 41.58
C ASP A 257 -19.21 -4.61 41.51
N GLY A 258 -18.64 -3.41 41.48
CA GLY A 258 -19.42 -2.16 41.44
C GLY A 258 -20.36 -1.99 40.25
N HIS A 259 -20.15 -2.73 39.15
CA HIS A 259 -20.95 -2.64 37.93
C HIS A 259 -21.58 -3.97 37.51
N ARG A 260 -21.25 -5.11 38.12
CA ARG A 260 -21.73 -6.42 37.65
C ARG A 260 -22.51 -7.19 38.69
N VAL A 261 -23.60 -7.80 38.23
CA VAL A 261 -24.49 -8.66 39.01
C VAL A 261 -24.59 -10.01 38.33
N SER A 262 -24.56 -11.08 39.12
CA SER A 262 -24.89 -12.44 38.67
C SER A 262 -26.29 -12.81 39.15
N LEU A 263 -27.07 -13.38 38.26
CA LEU A 263 -28.31 -14.09 38.56
C LEU A 263 -28.07 -15.58 38.40
N GLU A 264 -28.35 -16.35 39.45
CA GLU A 264 -28.26 -17.80 39.47
C GLU A 264 -29.68 -18.38 39.47
N THR A 265 -29.93 -19.31 38.55
CA THR A 265 -31.20 -20.03 38.41
C THR A 265 -30.95 -21.52 38.65
N ILE A 266 -31.57 -22.05 39.70
CA ILE A 266 -31.52 -23.47 40.07
C ILE A 266 -32.89 -24.05 39.74
N THR A 267 -32.97 -25.00 38.82
CA THR A 267 -34.22 -25.70 38.48
C THR A 267 -34.11 -27.16 38.85
N VAL A 268 -35.08 -27.68 39.59
CA VAL A 268 -35.19 -29.10 39.91
C VAL A 268 -36.44 -29.64 39.21
N ALA A 269 -36.29 -30.66 38.37
CA ALA A 269 -37.40 -31.35 37.74
C ALA A 269 -37.03 -32.82 37.54
N SER A 270 -37.96 -33.74 37.80
CA SER A 270 -37.75 -35.19 37.65
C SER A 270 -36.48 -35.71 38.37
N GLY A 271 -36.18 -35.15 39.55
CA GLY A 271 -35.00 -35.51 40.36
C GLY A 271 -33.65 -35.00 39.83
N GLN A 272 -33.62 -34.24 38.72
CA GLN A 272 -32.41 -33.61 38.21
C GLN A 272 -32.37 -32.12 38.56
N GLU A 273 -31.22 -31.67 39.08
CA GLU A 273 -30.94 -30.27 39.36
C GLU A 273 -30.07 -29.67 38.24
N VAL A 274 -30.53 -28.56 37.66
CA VAL A 274 -29.82 -27.79 36.65
C VAL A 274 -29.60 -26.37 37.17
N THR A 275 -28.33 -25.98 37.30
CA THR A 275 -27.94 -24.62 37.68
C THR A 275 -27.44 -23.84 36.46
N LYS A 276 -27.95 -22.63 36.27
CA LYS A 276 -27.55 -21.68 35.22
C LYS A 276 -27.18 -20.35 35.85
N ASN A 277 -26.12 -19.73 35.35
CA ASN A 277 -25.65 -18.42 35.81
C ASN A 277 -25.63 -17.44 34.64
N GLN A 278 -26.21 -16.26 34.85
CA GLN A 278 -26.20 -15.15 33.90
C GLN A 278 -25.60 -13.90 34.55
N ILE A 279 -24.61 -13.31 33.90
CA ILE A 279 -23.96 -12.08 34.36
C ILE A 279 -24.57 -10.88 33.61
N TYR A 280 -24.76 -9.77 34.31
CA TYR A 280 -25.19 -8.50 33.74
C TYR A 280 -24.21 -7.40 34.15
N HIS A 281 -23.88 -6.52 33.22
CA HIS A 281 -23.30 -5.21 33.53
C HIS A 281 -24.42 -4.20 33.74
N ILE A 282 -24.42 -3.52 34.88
CA ILE A 282 -25.43 -2.58 35.34
C ILE A 282 -24.88 -1.16 35.23
N ALA A 283 -25.53 -0.35 34.39
CA ALA A 283 -25.28 1.09 34.32
C ALA A 283 -26.46 1.83 34.92
N LYS A 284 -26.17 2.70 35.90
CA LYS A 284 -27.16 3.51 36.61
C LYS A 284 -26.98 4.98 36.27
N GLN A 285 -28.07 5.68 36.04
CA GLN A 285 -28.10 7.12 35.85
C GLN A 285 -29.23 7.71 36.69
N HIS A 286 -28.91 8.71 37.51
CA HIS A 286 -29.93 9.47 38.21
C HIS A 286 -30.51 10.53 37.26
N ALA A 287 -31.79 10.40 36.95
CA ALA A 287 -32.53 11.30 36.10
C ALA A 287 -33.14 12.44 36.94
N THR A 288 -32.99 13.67 36.47
CA THR A 288 -33.51 14.88 37.13
C THR A 288 -34.35 15.71 36.16
N GLY A 289 -35.19 16.60 36.70
CA GLY A 289 -36.02 17.49 35.88
C GLY A 289 -37.13 16.76 35.12
N LEU A 290 -37.58 15.62 35.64
CA LEU A 290 -38.67 14.85 35.06
C LEU A 290 -40.02 15.54 35.30
N ALA A 291 -40.92 15.44 34.33
CA ALA A 291 -42.32 15.79 34.57
C ALA A 291 -42.93 14.93 35.70
N PRO A 292 -43.91 15.47 36.45
CA PRO A 292 -44.70 14.68 37.40
C PRO A 292 -45.33 13.46 36.72
N SER A 293 -45.48 12.37 37.48
CA SER A 293 -46.12 11.14 37.01
C SER A 293 -47.63 11.29 36.94
N ASP A 294 -48.23 10.89 35.82
CA ASP A 294 -49.69 10.86 35.64
C ASP A 294 -50.34 9.69 36.43
N ASN A 295 -49.53 8.70 36.83
CA ASN A 295 -49.97 7.53 37.59
C ASN A 295 -49.99 7.76 39.12
N ARG A 296 -49.55 8.92 39.60
CA ARG A 296 -49.41 9.25 41.03
C ARG A 296 -50.27 10.43 41.43
N GLU A 297 -50.57 10.51 42.73
CA GLU A 297 -51.15 11.72 43.28
C GLU A 297 -50.19 12.91 43.12
N PRO A 298 -50.73 14.13 42.94
CA PRO A 298 -49.91 15.34 42.94
C PRO A 298 -49.14 15.47 44.28
N PRO A 299 -47.88 15.94 44.25
CA PRO A 299 -47.09 16.13 45.45
C PRO A 299 -47.75 17.15 46.38
N LYS A 300 -47.87 16.81 47.67
CA LYS A 300 -48.55 17.60 48.70
C LYS A 300 -47.63 18.63 49.36
N ASN A 301 -46.31 18.40 49.31
CA ASN A 301 -45.29 19.27 49.88
C ASN A 301 -44.07 19.42 48.94
N GLU A 302 -43.13 20.30 49.31
CA GLU A 302 -41.95 20.62 48.50
C GLU A 302 -40.95 19.45 48.39
N GLU A 303 -40.89 18.59 49.40
CA GLU A 303 -40.05 17.38 49.39
C GLU A 303 -40.58 16.35 48.40
N GLU A 304 -41.87 16.02 48.47
CA GLU A 304 -42.56 15.16 47.49
C GLU A 304 -42.44 15.72 46.08
N ARG A 305 -42.50 17.05 45.91
CA ARG A 305 -42.29 17.68 44.61
C ARG A 305 -40.87 17.44 44.10
N ARG A 306 -39.83 17.63 44.94
CA ARG A 306 -38.44 17.33 44.55
C ARG A 306 -38.29 15.86 44.16
N LEU A 307 -38.79 14.95 44.99
CA LEU A 307 -38.71 13.50 44.76
C LEU A 307 -39.44 13.08 43.46
N SER A 308 -40.63 13.62 43.18
CA SER A 308 -41.41 13.31 41.97
C SER A 308 -40.74 13.72 40.66
N THR A 309 -39.81 14.68 40.68
CA THR A 309 -39.07 15.13 39.47
C THR A 309 -37.78 14.35 39.20
N THR A 310 -37.55 13.25 39.92
CA THR A 310 -36.35 12.42 39.78
C THR A 310 -36.71 10.94 39.62
N ALA A 311 -35.80 10.16 39.02
CA ALA A 311 -35.91 8.70 38.93
C ALA A 311 -34.52 8.08 38.72
N GLU A 312 -34.37 6.79 39.06
CA GLU A 312 -33.20 6.01 38.67
C GLU A 312 -33.48 5.32 37.33
N VAL A 313 -32.63 5.56 36.33
CA VAL A 313 -32.61 4.81 35.07
C VAL A 313 -31.50 3.78 35.15
N VAL A 314 -31.86 2.51 34.99
CA VAL A 314 -30.93 1.39 35.10
C VAL A 314 -30.98 0.56 33.83
N LEU A 315 -29.81 0.34 33.23
CA LEU A 315 -29.62 -0.52 32.08
C LEU A 315 -28.83 -1.75 32.48
N ALA A 316 -29.29 -2.93 32.07
CA ALA A 316 -28.61 -4.18 32.35
C ALA A 316 -28.24 -4.92 31.07
N PHE A 317 -26.94 -5.08 30.85
CA PHE A 317 -26.36 -5.64 29.63
C PHE A 317 -25.92 -7.08 29.88
N PRO A 318 -26.52 -8.09 29.21
CA PRO A 318 -26.18 -9.49 29.42
C PRO A 318 -24.77 -9.79 28.93
N LEU A 319 -23.99 -10.46 29.78
CA LEU A 319 -22.61 -10.86 29.54
C LEU A 319 -22.43 -12.37 29.68
N THR A 320 -21.50 -12.91 28.91
CA THR A 320 -20.97 -14.26 29.09
C THR A 320 -20.08 -14.35 30.34
N SER A 321 -19.70 -15.58 30.73
CA SER A 321 -18.79 -15.82 31.86
C SER A 321 -17.40 -15.20 31.69
N ASP A 322 -16.95 -14.96 30.46
CA ASP A 322 -15.71 -14.26 30.12
C ASP A 322 -15.92 -12.74 29.87
N TYR A 323 -17.03 -12.19 30.35
CA TYR A 323 -17.36 -10.77 30.29
C TYR A 323 -17.39 -10.21 28.85
N LYS A 324 -17.95 -10.96 27.91
CA LYS A 324 -18.24 -10.51 26.54
C LYS A 324 -19.74 -10.28 26.35
N PRO A 325 -20.16 -9.39 25.44
CA PRO A 325 -21.58 -9.18 25.15
C PRO A 325 -22.28 -10.47 24.72
N GLN A 326 -23.34 -10.84 25.43
CA GLN A 326 -24.15 -12.02 25.10
C GLN A 326 -25.35 -11.60 24.23
N ILE A 327 -25.12 -11.46 22.93
CA ILE A 327 -26.18 -11.08 21.98
C ILE A 327 -26.90 -12.34 21.47
N THR A 328 -28.08 -12.62 22.04
CA THR A 328 -28.93 -13.76 21.65
C THR A 328 -30.11 -13.32 20.79
N ARG A 329 -30.90 -14.29 20.31
CA ARG A 329 -32.21 -14.02 19.69
C ARG A 329 -33.29 -13.69 20.73
N GLN A 330 -33.03 -13.90 22.01
CA GLN A 330 -33.97 -13.63 23.08
C GLN A 330 -34.13 -12.12 23.25
N LYS A 331 -35.37 -11.65 23.18
CA LYS A 331 -35.72 -10.25 23.44
C LYS A 331 -35.44 -9.93 24.90
N GLN A 332 -34.97 -8.72 25.15
CA GLN A 332 -34.78 -8.23 26.52
C GLN A 332 -36.08 -7.59 27.00
N GLU A 333 -36.11 -7.12 28.24
CA GLU A 333 -37.35 -6.69 28.90
C GLU A 333 -37.26 -5.23 29.37
N LEU A 334 -38.41 -4.58 29.35
CA LEU A 334 -38.66 -3.28 29.96
C LEU A 334 -39.25 -3.50 31.35
N PHE A 335 -38.75 -2.76 32.33
CA PHE A 335 -39.15 -2.88 33.72
C PHE A 335 -39.60 -1.52 34.27
N ALA A 336 -40.62 -1.61 35.12
CA ALA A 336 -40.87 -0.64 36.19
C ALA A 336 -40.95 -1.45 37.48
N PHE A 337 -39.80 -1.65 38.13
CA PHE A 337 -39.53 -2.62 39.21
C PHE A 337 -39.66 -4.10 38.78
N LEU A 338 -40.76 -4.44 38.10
CA LEU A 338 -41.06 -5.77 37.58
C LEU A 338 -41.16 -5.73 36.04
N PRO A 339 -41.01 -6.90 35.36
CA PRO A 339 -41.10 -6.97 33.91
C PRO A 339 -42.48 -6.53 33.40
N LEU A 340 -42.49 -5.55 32.50
CA LEU A 340 -43.69 -5.04 31.81
C LEU A 340 -43.91 -5.80 30.51
N ARG A 341 -42.93 -5.69 29.60
CA ARG A 341 -42.97 -6.29 28.26
C ARG A 341 -41.57 -6.55 27.71
N THR A 342 -41.50 -7.28 26.60
CA THR A 342 -40.26 -7.47 25.84
C THR A 342 -39.92 -6.28 24.94
N SER A 343 -38.65 -6.19 24.56
CA SER A 343 -38.01 -5.15 23.78
C SER A 343 -36.93 -5.74 22.87
N ASP A 344 -36.71 -5.17 21.68
CA ASP A 344 -35.64 -5.66 20.78
C ASP A 344 -34.27 -5.03 21.06
N TYR A 345 -34.16 -4.13 22.04
CA TYR A 345 -32.86 -3.72 22.59
C TYR A 345 -32.10 -4.93 23.13
N LYS A 346 -30.77 -4.87 23.08
CA LYS A 346 -29.89 -5.96 23.51
C LYS A 346 -29.50 -5.86 25.00
N PHE A 347 -30.25 -5.08 25.75
CA PHE A 347 -30.11 -4.85 27.18
C PHE A 347 -31.49 -4.60 27.80
N HIS A 348 -31.65 -4.92 29.09
CA HIS A 348 -32.86 -4.59 29.83
C HIS A 348 -32.87 -3.12 30.21
N ILE A 349 -34.06 -2.52 30.26
CA ILE A 349 -34.26 -1.12 30.61
C ILE A 349 -35.21 -1.05 31.81
N HIS A 350 -34.77 -0.43 32.88
CA HIS A 350 -35.58 -0.18 34.07
C HIS A 350 -35.63 1.31 34.40
N SER A 351 -36.83 1.81 34.66
CA SER A 351 -37.04 3.12 35.26
C SER A 351 -38.44 3.21 35.85
N ASP A 352 -38.69 4.28 36.58
CA ASP A 352 -39.99 4.65 37.15
C ASP A 352 -40.96 5.23 36.09
N PHE A 353 -41.36 4.39 35.13
CA PHE A 353 -42.24 4.77 34.01
C PHE A 353 -43.71 4.94 34.42
N ASP A 354 -44.41 5.83 33.74
CA ASP A 354 -45.87 5.81 33.71
C ASP A 354 -46.35 4.63 32.85
N THR A 355 -47.14 3.75 33.44
CA THR A 355 -47.66 2.53 32.82
C THR A 355 -49.16 2.60 32.53
N THR A 356 -49.65 1.76 31.62
CA THR A 356 -51.09 1.54 31.42
C THR A 356 -51.76 0.98 32.69
N ALA A 357 -53.10 1.02 32.74
CA ALA A 357 -53.88 0.58 33.91
C ALA A 357 -53.63 -0.91 34.29
N ASN A 358 -53.39 -1.77 33.31
CA ASN A 358 -53.05 -3.19 33.52
C ASN A 358 -51.55 -3.43 33.79
N ARG A 359 -50.72 -2.38 33.81
CA ARG A 359 -49.26 -2.43 34.07
C ARG A 359 -48.48 -3.39 33.16
N GLN A 360 -48.91 -3.54 31.90
CA GLN A 360 -48.23 -4.39 30.91
C GLN A 360 -47.48 -3.58 29.84
N ASP A 361 -47.69 -2.27 29.77
CA ASP A 361 -46.94 -1.39 28.85
C ASP A 361 -46.75 0.02 29.44
N ILE A 362 -45.88 0.79 28.82
CA ILE A 362 -45.64 2.20 29.15
C ILE A 362 -46.56 3.12 28.34
N ILE A 363 -46.89 4.28 28.92
CA ILE A 363 -47.61 5.33 28.19
C ILE A 363 -46.59 6.14 27.38
N THR A 364 -46.43 5.85 26.10
CA THR A 364 -45.43 6.51 25.23
C THR A 364 -45.71 8.00 25.00
N THR A 365 -46.96 8.44 25.20
CA THR A 365 -47.35 9.85 25.10
C THR A 365 -47.06 10.67 26.36
N SER A 366 -46.79 10.03 27.52
CA SER A 366 -46.48 10.70 28.80
C SER A 366 -45.25 11.59 28.68
N ARG A 367 -45.33 12.81 29.25
CA ARG A 367 -44.20 13.73 29.29
C ARG A 367 -43.05 13.18 30.14
N ARG A 368 -43.37 12.54 31.26
CA ARG A 368 -42.38 11.91 32.15
C ARG A 368 -41.61 10.83 31.40
N ASN A 369 -42.30 9.93 30.70
CA ASN A 369 -41.66 8.85 29.96
C ASN A 369 -40.77 9.36 28.83
N ARG A 370 -41.14 10.47 28.16
CA ARG A 370 -40.26 11.12 27.17
C ARG A 370 -39.00 11.69 27.82
N ASN A 371 -39.09 12.29 29.01
CA ASN A 371 -37.90 12.71 29.74
C ASN A 371 -37.03 11.52 30.15
N ILE A 372 -37.64 10.44 30.68
CA ILE A 372 -36.93 9.20 31.04
C ILE A 372 -36.21 8.61 29.82
N ARG A 373 -36.84 8.60 28.65
CA ARG A 373 -36.22 8.15 27.39
C ARG A 373 -34.91 8.87 27.09
N ASP A 374 -34.88 10.19 27.22
CA ASP A 374 -33.65 10.96 26.96
C ASP A 374 -32.56 10.62 28.00
N TRP A 375 -32.97 10.34 29.25
CA TRP A 375 -32.08 9.80 30.28
C TRP A 375 -31.63 8.36 30.03
N ILE A 376 -32.40 7.53 29.33
CA ILE A 376 -31.97 6.19 28.87
C ILE A 376 -30.83 6.31 27.87
N ALA A 377 -30.92 7.24 26.91
CA ALA A 377 -29.80 7.50 25.99
C ALA A 377 -28.53 7.91 26.77
N THR A 378 -28.69 8.76 27.78
CA THR A 378 -27.60 9.20 28.67
C THR A 378 -27.02 8.04 29.47
N ALA A 379 -27.87 7.18 30.04
CA ALA A 379 -27.44 5.99 30.78
C ALA A 379 -26.68 5.00 29.88
N PHE A 380 -27.11 4.84 28.63
CA PHE A 380 -26.39 4.02 27.65
C PHE A 380 -25.00 4.60 27.37
N PHE A 381 -24.89 5.91 27.18
CA PHE A 381 -23.59 6.56 27.00
C PHE A 381 -22.68 6.38 28.22
N GLN A 382 -23.19 6.49 29.45
CA GLN A 382 -22.43 6.19 30.66
C GLN A 382 -21.97 4.73 30.71
N ALA A 383 -22.83 3.78 30.29
CA ALA A 383 -22.43 2.38 30.15
C ALA A 383 -21.26 2.23 29.17
N VAL A 384 -21.28 2.94 28.04
CA VAL A 384 -20.18 2.93 27.06
C VAL A 384 -18.86 3.42 27.64
N LEU A 385 -18.88 4.48 28.47
CA LEU A 385 -17.68 4.94 29.17
C LEU A 385 -17.13 3.86 30.11
N GLN A 386 -18.00 3.22 30.90
CA GLN A 386 -17.63 2.09 31.76
C GLN A 386 -17.08 0.90 30.95
N PHE A 387 -17.68 0.59 29.79
CA PHE A 387 -17.18 -0.46 28.90
C PHE A 387 -15.79 -0.13 28.37
N CYS A 388 -15.51 1.13 28.05
CA CYS A 388 -14.21 1.59 27.57
C CYS A 388 -13.08 1.37 28.58
N GLU A 389 -13.39 1.36 29.88
CA GLU A 389 -12.45 1.06 30.95
C GLU A 389 -12.19 -0.46 31.09
N HIS A 390 -13.16 -1.30 30.73
CA HIS A 390 -13.03 -2.75 30.84
C HIS A 390 -12.09 -3.37 29.79
N PRO A 391 -11.22 -4.34 30.13
CA PRO A 391 -10.26 -4.92 29.18
C PRO A 391 -10.86 -5.54 27.91
N THR A 392 -12.01 -6.22 28.03
CA THR A 392 -12.66 -6.91 26.91
C THR A 392 -13.80 -6.08 26.27
N LEU A 393 -14.61 -5.40 27.09
CA LEU A 393 -15.83 -4.74 26.62
C LEU A 393 -15.53 -3.49 25.79
N ARG A 394 -14.38 -2.83 26.03
CA ARG A 394 -13.96 -1.63 25.27
C ARG A 394 -13.93 -1.83 23.75
N TYR A 395 -13.79 -3.07 23.29
CA TYR A 395 -13.77 -3.45 21.87
C TYR A 395 -15.04 -4.15 21.38
N GLN A 396 -15.97 -4.51 22.27
CA GLN A 396 -17.14 -5.34 21.95
C GLN A 396 -18.47 -4.67 22.28
N TRP A 397 -18.49 -3.64 23.11
CA TRP A 397 -19.69 -2.89 23.44
C TRP A 397 -20.52 -2.41 22.23
N PRO A 398 -19.96 -2.12 21.02
CA PRO A 398 -20.78 -1.70 19.89
C PRO A 398 -21.84 -2.73 19.49
N LEU A 399 -21.69 -3.99 19.91
CA LEU A 399 -22.69 -5.04 19.68
C LEU A 399 -24.01 -4.81 20.44
N PHE A 400 -24.03 -3.93 21.44
CA PHE A 400 -25.24 -3.52 22.16
C PHE A 400 -25.99 -2.35 21.48
N LEU A 401 -25.41 -1.73 20.44
CA LEU A 401 -26.06 -0.64 19.74
C LEU A 401 -27.35 -1.12 19.06
N PRO A 402 -28.45 -0.33 19.13
CA PRO A 402 -29.68 -0.67 18.42
C PRO A 402 -29.47 -0.65 16.91
N SER A 403 -30.21 -1.50 16.19
CA SER A 403 -30.22 -1.47 14.72
C SER A 403 -30.92 -0.19 14.24
N THR A 404 -30.48 0.41 13.14
CA THR A 404 -31.02 1.68 12.63
C THR A 404 -32.35 1.56 11.88
N ASP A 405 -32.97 0.38 11.81
CA ASP A 405 -34.15 0.08 10.99
C ASP A 405 -35.18 -0.77 11.74
N ASN A 406 -35.60 -0.32 12.93
CA ASN A 406 -36.45 -1.12 13.82
C ASN A 406 -37.96 -0.93 13.60
N GLY A 407 -38.40 -0.09 12.65
CA GLY A 407 -39.83 0.11 12.37
C GLY A 407 -40.68 0.50 13.59
N TYR A 408 -40.06 1.06 14.63
CA TYR A 408 -40.72 1.38 15.89
C TYR A 408 -41.61 2.63 15.77
N ASP A 409 -42.45 2.81 16.79
CA ASP A 409 -43.12 4.09 17.01
C ASP A 409 -42.11 5.25 17.20
N SER A 410 -42.61 6.48 17.18
CA SER A 410 -41.78 7.68 17.33
C SER A 410 -41.03 7.74 18.66
N PHE A 411 -41.57 7.13 19.72
CA PHE A 411 -40.96 7.16 21.04
C PHE A 411 -39.60 6.45 21.04
N TRP A 412 -39.52 5.22 20.52
CA TRP A 412 -38.27 4.45 20.48
C TRP A 412 -37.33 4.93 19.38
N SER A 413 -37.87 5.40 18.25
CA SER A 413 -37.05 5.99 17.18
C SER A 413 -36.25 7.20 17.66
N ASP A 414 -36.84 8.04 18.51
CA ASP A 414 -36.15 9.16 19.15
C ASP A 414 -35.07 8.70 20.15
N LEU A 415 -35.26 7.55 20.84
CA LEU A 415 -34.23 6.98 21.72
C LEU A 415 -33.01 6.54 20.89
N ASP A 416 -33.25 5.84 19.79
CA ASP A 416 -32.19 5.40 18.87
C ASP A 416 -31.43 6.60 18.31
N ALA A 417 -32.13 7.67 17.92
CA ALA A 417 -31.53 8.93 17.49
C ALA A 417 -30.71 9.61 18.60
N GLY A 418 -31.20 9.59 19.84
CA GLY A 418 -30.50 10.09 21.02
C GLY A 418 -29.18 9.35 21.28
N ILE A 419 -29.22 8.01 21.27
CA ILE A 419 -28.02 7.17 21.39
C ILE A 419 -27.05 7.46 20.25
N GLN A 420 -27.53 7.49 19.00
CA GLN A 420 -26.68 7.75 17.83
C GLN A 420 -26.01 9.14 17.92
N SER A 421 -26.73 10.16 18.35
CA SER A 421 -26.22 11.53 18.55
C SER A 421 -25.11 11.56 19.62
N LEU A 422 -25.30 10.89 20.76
CA LEU A 422 -24.30 10.83 21.83
C LEU A 422 -23.04 10.09 21.39
N ILE A 423 -23.16 8.96 20.70
CA ILE A 423 -22.01 8.20 20.18
C ILE A 423 -21.25 8.98 19.10
N LYS A 424 -21.94 9.75 18.25
CA LYS A 424 -21.30 10.57 17.22
C LYS A 424 -20.54 11.79 17.77
N LYS A 425 -21.05 12.41 18.83
CA LYS A 425 -20.50 13.67 19.37
C LYS A 425 -19.37 13.46 20.38
N ASN A 426 -19.26 12.28 20.98
CA ASN A 426 -18.34 12.03 22.09
C ASN A 426 -17.27 11.00 21.72
N PRO A 427 -16.04 11.14 22.25
CA PRO A 427 -14.99 10.15 22.05
C PRO A 427 -15.26 8.88 22.85
N VAL A 428 -15.48 7.76 22.15
CA VAL A 428 -15.83 6.45 22.74
C VAL A 428 -15.13 5.26 22.07
N LEU A 429 -14.23 5.51 21.11
CA LEU A 429 -13.55 4.47 20.35
C LEU A 429 -12.07 4.40 20.70
N GLN A 430 -11.51 3.19 20.64
CA GLN A 430 -10.08 2.94 20.81
C GLN A 430 -9.39 2.92 19.44
N SER A 431 -8.36 3.75 19.27
CA SER A 431 -7.51 3.73 18.07
C SER A 431 -6.35 2.72 18.22
N ARG A 432 -5.42 2.66 17.26
CA ARG A 432 -4.40 1.60 17.23
C ARG A 432 -3.29 1.81 18.25
N HIS A 433 -2.85 3.06 18.40
CA HIS A 433 -1.62 3.42 19.11
C HIS A 433 -1.87 4.21 20.39
N LYS A 434 -2.91 5.04 20.42
CA LYS A 434 -3.26 5.87 21.58
C LYS A 434 -4.17 5.12 22.55
N ASN A 435 -3.96 5.40 23.84
CA ASN A 435 -4.84 4.96 24.92
C ASN A 435 -6.00 5.94 25.18
N THR A 436 -6.00 7.11 24.55
CA THR A 436 -7.07 8.11 24.66
C THR A 436 -8.22 7.76 23.73
N LEU A 437 -9.45 7.90 24.23
CA LEU A 437 -10.65 7.69 23.42
C LEU A 437 -10.73 8.67 22.24
N ARG A 438 -11.30 8.21 21.13
CA ARG A 438 -11.43 8.95 19.88
C ARG A 438 -12.88 9.06 19.44
N SER A 439 -13.20 10.17 18.79
CA SER A 439 -14.49 10.37 18.13
C SER A 439 -14.63 9.44 16.94
N ILE A 440 -15.86 9.01 16.64
CA ILE A 440 -16.18 8.19 15.47
C ILE A 440 -15.82 8.86 14.14
N THR A 441 -15.72 10.20 14.12
CA THR A 441 -15.34 11.00 12.95
C THR A 441 -13.83 11.05 12.72
N ASP A 442 -13.03 10.76 13.74
CA ASP A 442 -11.58 10.94 13.72
C ASP A 442 -10.83 9.63 13.38
N VAL A 443 -11.53 8.50 13.49
CA VAL A 443 -10.99 7.18 13.22
C VAL A 443 -11.68 6.54 12.02
N PHE A 444 -10.92 5.73 11.28
CA PHE A 444 -11.35 5.07 10.07
C PHE A 444 -11.12 3.57 10.15
N ILE A 445 -11.98 2.83 9.47
CA ILE A 445 -11.69 1.43 9.15
C ILE A 445 -10.69 1.42 7.99
N SER A 446 -9.54 0.78 8.19
CA SER A 446 -8.58 0.59 7.10
C SER A 446 -9.22 -0.26 6.00
N ALA A 447 -9.25 0.24 4.76
CA ALA A 447 -9.88 -0.49 3.66
C ALA A 447 -9.05 -1.73 3.27
N SER A 448 -9.70 -2.83 2.91
CA SER A 448 -8.99 -4.09 2.59
C SER A 448 -8.01 -3.96 1.43
N ASN A 449 -8.30 -3.05 0.51
CA ASN A 449 -7.51 -2.80 -0.69
C ASN A 449 -6.25 -1.95 -0.47
N VAL A 450 -6.00 -1.46 0.74
CA VAL A 450 -4.88 -0.57 1.13
C VAL A 450 -4.14 -1.09 2.37
N ARG A 451 -4.22 -2.39 2.60
CA ARG A 451 -3.48 -3.11 3.65
C ARG A 451 -2.31 -3.87 3.06
N ASP A 452 -1.30 -4.11 3.88
CA ASP A 452 -0.20 -5.02 3.56
C ASP A 452 -0.62 -6.50 3.75
N GLN A 453 0.32 -7.42 3.54
CA GLN A 453 0.09 -8.87 3.68
C GLN A 453 -0.23 -9.31 5.12
N LYS A 454 0.13 -8.50 6.13
CA LYS A 454 -0.17 -8.77 7.54
C LYS A 454 -1.54 -8.20 7.94
N GLY A 455 -2.21 -7.48 7.04
CA GLY A 455 -3.50 -6.85 7.28
C GLY A 455 -3.40 -5.46 7.91
N ASP A 456 -2.20 -4.88 7.97
CA ASP A 456 -1.96 -3.54 8.50
C ASP A 456 -2.09 -2.47 7.41
N PRO A 457 -2.49 -1.23 7.76
CA PRO A 457 -2.51 -0.12 6.81
C PRO A 457 -1.13 0.11 6.19
N LEU A 458 -1.07 0.31 4.87
CA LEU A 458 0.20 0.59 4.18
C LEU A 458 0.90 1.82 4.76
N PHE A 459 0.17 2.92 4.89
CA PHE A 459 0.62 4.16 5.52
C PHE A 459 -0.12 4.37 6.83
N ASP A 460 0.60 4.82 7.84
CA ASP A 460 0.08 5.02 9.19
C ASP A 460 0.69 6.29 9.78
N ASP A 461 0.01 6.87 10.77
CA ASP A 461 0.46 8.05 11.48
C ASP A 461 0.21 7.81 12.97
N PRO A 462 1.23 7.40 13.76
CA PRO A 462 1.05 7.12 15.18
C PRO A 462 0.66 8.36 16.01
N ILE A 463 0.92 9.57 15.49
CA ILE A 463 0.63 10.83 16.19
C ILE A 463 -0.84 11.20 16.00
N GLU A 464 -1.36 11.15 14.78
CA GLU A 464 -2.78 11.39 14.53
C GLU A 464 -3.64 10.16 14.86
N ASP A 465 -3.07 8.97 14.75
CA ASP A 465 -3.65 7.64 14.98
C ASP A 465 -5.06 7.51 14.38
N PRO A 466 -5.19 7.60 13.04
CA PRO A 466 -6.49 7.76 12.38
C PRO A 466 -7.22 6.43 12.20
N PHE A 467 -6.73 5.31 12.72
CA PHE A 467 -7.31 4.01 12.45
C PHE A 467 -7.89 3.39 13.72
N LEU A 468 -9.03 2.73 13.55
CA LEU A 468 -9.65 1.94 14.61
C LEU A 468 -8.72 0.78 15.05
N SER A 469 -8.70 0.48 16.35
CA SER A 469 -7.92 -0.64 16.88
C SER A 469 -8.28 -1.97 16.18
N PRO A 470 -7.31 -2.83 15.82
CA PRO A 470 -7.59 -4.14 15.23
C PRO A 470 -8.28 -5.12 16.19
N LYS A 471 -8.36 -4.78 17.49
CA LYS A 471 -9.05 -5.58 18.50
C LYS A 471 -10.58 -5.53 18.39
N TYR A 472 -11.13 -4.55 17.67
CA TYR A 472 -12.56 -4.57 17.33
C TYR A 472 -12.83 -5.71 16.34
N SER A 473 -13.86 -6.51 16.62
CA SER A 473 -14.29 -7.55 15.68
C SER A 473 -14.93 -6.93 14.43
N LYS A 474 -14.91 -7.66 13.31
CA LYS A 474 -15.58 -7.23 12.06
C LYS A 474 -17.04 -6.84 12.30
N ARG A 475 -17.77 -7.66 13.07
CA ARG A 475 -19.17 -7.39 13.42
C ARG A 475 -19.33 -6.08 14.20
N ALA A 476 -18.45 -5.77 15.15
CA ALA A 476 -18.48 -4.50 15.88
C ALA A 476 -18.18 -3.31 14.95
N SER A 477 -17.20 -3.44 14.06
CA SER A 477 -16.89 -2.41 13.06
C SER A 477 -18.04 -2.19 12.07
N ASP A 478 -18.74 -3.23 11.65
CA ASP A 478 -19.90 -3.14 10.75
C ASP A 478 -21.08 -2.42 11.43
N VAL A 479 -21.33 -2.67 12.72
CA VAL A 479 -22.33 -1.91 13.48
C VAL A 479 -21.92 -0.43 13.61
N LEU A 480 -20.65 -0.15 13.93
CA LEU A 480 -20.16 1.23 14.04
C LEU A 480 -20.27 2.01 12.72
N GLN A 481 -20.18 1.35 11.56
CA GLN A 481 -20.38 2.00 10.26
C GLN A 481 -21.80 2.60 10.13
N GLN A 482 -22.82 1.90 10.64
CA GLN A 482 -24.21 2.42 10.68
C GLN A 482 -24.34 3.65 11.59
N TYR A 483 -23.41 3.83 12.52
CA TYR A 483 -23.32 4.96 13.43
C TYR A 483 -22.41 6.08 12.93
N GLY A 484 -21.86 5.98 11.71
CA GLY A 484 -21.07 7.02 11.05
C GLY A 484 -19.57 6.75 10.96
N LEU A 485 -19.09 5.59 11.44
CA LEU A 485 -17.69 5.21 11.28
C LEU A 485 -17.38 5.04 9.79
N SER A 486 -16.41 5.80 9.29
CA SER A 486 -16.10 5.81 7.88
C SER A 486 -14.99 4.81 7.54
N VAL A 487 -15.06 4.26 6.32
CA VAL A 487 -13.95 3.52 5.73
C VAL A 487 -12.95 4.51 5.15
N GLN A 488 -11.66 4.21 5.29
CA GLN A 488 -10.57 4.97 4.70
C GLN A 488 -10.83 5.28 3.22
N ASN A 489 -10.74 6.56 2.87
CA ASN A 489 -10.84 7.04 1.49
C ASN A 489 -9.46 7.40 0.89
N HIS A 490 -9.47 7.71 -0.40
CA HIS A 490 -8.25 8.08 -1.12
C HIS A 490 -7.59 9.34 -0.54
N ARG A 491 -8.37 10.32 -0.06
CA ARG A 491 -7.85 11.59 0.50
C ARG A 491 -7.03 11.34 1.76
N LEU A 492 -7.51 10.49 2.67
CA LEU A 492 -6.76 10.07 3.85
C LEU A 492 -5.46 9.35 3.44
N THR A 493 -5.53 8.46 2.44
CA THR A 493 -4.38 7.68 1.98
C THR A 493 -3.27 8.58 1.41
N ILE A 494 -3.61 9.57 0.58
CA ILE A 494 -2.63 10.52 0.02
C ILE A 494 -2.07 11.43 1.11
N ARG A 495 -2.88 11.84 2.10
CA ARG A 495 -2.40 12.60 3.26
C ARG A 495 -1.37 11.80 4.07
N LEU A 496 -1.66 10.53 4.38
CA LEU A 496 -0.76 9.66 5.12
C LEU A 496 0.53 9.35 4.33
N LEU A 497 0.42 9.15 3.01
CA LEU A 497 1.59 9.03 2.14
C LEU A 497 2.46 10.29 2.18
N LYS A 498 1.86 11.48 2.17
CA LYS A 498 2.61 12.73 2.29
C LYS A 498 3.37 12.79 3.63
N ASN A 499 2.69 12.48 4.74
CA ASN A 499 3.32 12.43 6.07
C ASN A 499 4.47 11.40 6.11
N ASP A 500 4.29 10.23 5.48
CA ASP A 500 5.35 9.21 5.36
C ASP A 500 6.56 9.76 4.60
N LEU A 501 6.36 10.43 3.47
CA LEU A 501 7.44 10.99 2.66
C LEU A 501 8.17 12.16 3.35
N ASP A 502 7.49 12.90 4.22
CA ASP A 502 8.08 14.00 5.00
C ASP A 502 8.84 13.48 6.25
N SER A 503 8.60 12.21 6.64
CA SER A 503 9.29 11.56 7.75
C SER A 503 10.71 11.12 7.40
N SER A 504 11.63 11.24 8.36
CA SER A 504 12.99 10.70 8.26
C SER A 504 13.03 9.17 8.18
N ASN A 505 11.99 8.50 8.69
CA ASN A 505 11.83 7.04 8.68
C ASN A 505 10.74 6.58 7.69
N SER A 506 10.61 7.28 6.55
CA SER A 506 9.64 6.95 5.49
C SER A 506 9.69 5.46 5.12
N LYS A 507 8.55 4.77 5.18
CA LYS A 507 8.42 3.40 4.67
C LYS A 507 8.55 3.37 3.15
N MET A 508 8.05 4.39 2.46
CA MET A 508 8.14 4.47 1.00
C MET A 508 9.59 4.63 0.52
N ARG A 509 10.44 5.36 1.28
CA ARG A 509 11.86 5.57 0.93
C ARG A 509 12.82 4.58 1.61
N GLY A 510 12.38 3.90 2.66
CA GLY A 510 13.21 3.04 3.48
C GLY A 510 13.54 1.73 2.77
N ALA A 511 14.84 1.45 2.60
CA ALA A 511 15.33 0.17 2.06
C ALA A 511 15.02 -1.05 2.96
N SER A 512 14.51 -0.82 4.18
CA SER A 512 14.11 -1.86 5.13
C SER A 512 12.76 -2.50 4.82
N MET A 513 11.95 -1.90 3.93
CA MET A 513 10.65 -2.45 3.57
C MET A 513 10.77 -3.56 2.52
N PRO A 514 10.06 -4.69 2.66
CA PRO A 514 10.07 -5.76 1.66
C PRO A 514 9.53 -5.30 0.29
N GLU A 515 10.02 -5.92 -0.78
CA GLU A 515 9.56 -5.64 -2.15
C GLU A 515 8.05 -5.89 -2.32
N GLU A 516 7.48 -6.86 -1.59
CA GLU A 516 6.05 -7.15 -1.60
C GLU A 516 5.22 -5.98 -1.05
N TRP A 517 5.75 -5.28 -0.04
CA TRP A 517 5.10 -4.08 0.51
C TRP A 517 5.10 -2.97 -0.56
N HIS A 518 6.23 -2.75 -1.23
CA HIS A 518 6.33 -1.76 -2.31
C HIS A 518 5.43 -2.10 -3.50
N SER A 519 5.29 -3.38 -3.86
CA SER A 519 4.30 -3.83 -4.85
C SER A 519 2.87 -3.48 -4.43
N CYS A 520 2.51 -3.74 -3.17
CA CYS A 520 1.17 -3.43 -2.68
C CYS A 520 0.89 -1.91 -2.71
N ALA A 521 1.83 -1.11 -2.21
CA ALA A 521 1.77 0.35 -2.29
C ALA A 521 1.64 0.84 -3.73
N ALA A 522 2.46 0.31 -4.65
CA ALA A 522 2.41 0.69 -6.05
C ALA A 522 1.05 0.39 -6.70
N ARG A 523 0.46 -0.79 -6.47
CA ARG A 523 -0.88 -1.14 -6.98
C ARG A 523 -2.00 -0.24 -6.45
N VAL A 524 -1.90 0.19 -5.19
CA VAL A 524 -2.85 1.16 -4.60
C VAL A 524 -2.71 2.52 -5.29
N LEU A 525 -1.50 3.05 -5.35
CA LEU A 525 -1.23 4.37 -5.91
C LEU A 525 -1.51 4.42 -7.41
N SER A 526 -1.27 3.33 -8.15
CA SER A 526 -1.62 3.23 -9.57
C SER A 526 -3.12 3.37 -9.82
N ARG A 527 -3.95 2.76 -8.96
CA ARG A 527 -5.42 2.92 -9.05
C ARG A 527 -5.84 4.38 -8.86
N TYR A 528 -5.13 5.12 -8.00
CA TYR A 528 -5.40 6.54 -7.79
C TYR A 528 -4.82 7.43 -8.90
N ALA A 529 -3.68 7.05 -9.50
CA ALA A 529 -3.04 7.78 -10.59
C ALA A 529 -3.90 7.81 -11.86
N ARG A 530 -4.68 6.74 -12.09
CA ARG A 530 -5.61 6.62 -13.23
C ARG A 530 -6.87 7.47 -13.09
N ASN A 531 -7.20 7.91 -11.88
CA ASN A 531 -8.39 8.73 -11.64
C ASN A 531 -8.10 10.22 -11.88
N THR A 532 -9.11 10.96 -12.34
CA THR A 532 -9.02 12.41 -12.61
C THR A 532 -9.38 13.30 -11.41
N CYS A 533 -9.40 12.74 -10.19
CA CYS A 533 -9.68 13.47 -8.94
C CYS A 533 -8.62 14.56 -8.65
N SER A 534 -8.98 15.53 -7.79
CA SER A 534 -8.02 16.46 -7.16
C SER A 534 -6.84 15.74 -6.50
N CYS A 535 -7.09 14.55 -5.93
CA CYS A 535 -6.10 13.71 -5.30
C CYS A 535 -4.96 13.23 -6.23
N CYS A 536 -5.21 13.15 -7.53
CA CYS A 536 -4.19 12.83 -8.52
C CYS A 536 -3.21 14.00 -8.72
N LYS A 537 -3.69 15.25 -8.63
CA LYS A 537 -2.82 16.44 -8.70
C LYS A 537 -1.87 16.50 -7.51
N ASP A 538 -2.40 16.27 -6.30
CA ASP A 538 -1.60 16.23 -5.08
C ASP A 538 -0.56 15.12 -5.14
N MET A 539 -0.94 13.92 -5.62
CA MET A 539 0.00 12.82 -5.74
C MET A 539 1.12 13.09 -6.76
N LYS A 540 0.82 13.76 -7.87
CA LYS A 540 1.80 14.13 -8.90
C LYS A 540 2.85 15.15 -8.43
N SER A 541 2.55 15.94 -7.40
CA SER A 541 3.53 16.86 -6.80
C SER A 541 4.40 16.20 -5.72
N LEU A 542 4.06 14.99 -5.26
CA LEU A 542 4.86 14.27 -4.26
C LEU A 542 6.15 13.70 -4.87
N LYS A 543 7.22 13.74 -4.08
CA LYS A 543 8.53 13.16 -4.43
C LYS A 543 8.51 11.64 -4.30
N LEU A 544 7.83 10.98 -5.23
CA LEU A 544 7.57 9.53 -5.27
C LEU A 544 8.50 8.73 -6.19
N LEU A 545 9.34 9.42 -6.98
CA LEU A 545 10.12 8.80 -8.04
C LEU A 545 11.60 8.74 -7.62
N PRO A 546 12.13 7.55 -7.27
CA PRO A 546 13.52 7.39 -6.86
C PRO A 546 14.44 7.50 -8.07
N LEU A 547 15.40 8.41 -8.01
CA LEU A 547 16.43 8.58 -9.02
C LEU A 547 17.68 7.76 -8.67
N ARG A 548 18.45 7.40 -9.69
CA ARG A 548 19.70 6.65 -9.54
C ARG A 548 20.79 7.35 -8.72
N ASP A 549 20.66 8.65 -8.44
CA ASP A 549 21.59 9.41 -7.60
C ASP A 549 21.20 9.37 -6.10
N GLY A 550 20.15 8.61 -5.76
CA GLY A 550 19.62 8.48 -4.40
C GLY A 550 18.59 9.56 -4.02
N SER A 551 18.41 10.59 -4.85
CA SER A 551 17.39 11.61 -4.64
C SER A 551 16.00 11.12 -5.09
N TRP A 552 14.95 11.76 -4.57
CA TRP A 552 13.57 11.51 -4.96
C TRP A 552 12.97 12.77 -5.58
N THR A 553 12.29 12.62 -6.71
CA THR A 553 11.72 13.74 -7.48
C THR A 553 10.22 13.54 -7.69
N SER A 554 9.53 14.62 -8.10
CA SER A 554 8.13 14.60 -8.52
C SER A 554 8.04 14.71 -10.05
N CYS A 555 6.93 14.26 -10.64
CA CYS A 555 6.76 14.38 -12.09
C CYS A 555 6.55 15.83 -12.57
N GLN A 556 6.27 16.77 -11.65
CA GLN A 556 6.12 18.19 -11.95
C GLN A 556 7.45 18.92 -12.14
N GLU A 557 8.55 18.38 -11.61
CA GLU A 557 9.87 18.98 -11.75
C GLU A 557 10.42 18.79 -13.20
N GLY A 558 9.74 18.02 -14.06
CA GLY A 558 9.99 17.85 -15.50
C GLY A 558 10.21 16.38 -15.94
N PRO A 559 10.84 16.11 -17.10
CA PRO A 559 10.89 14.75 -17.66
C PRO A 559 11.74 13.78 -16.83
N ILE A 560 11.23 12.56 -16.70
CA ILE A 560 11.81 11.46 -15.93
C ILE A 560 11.86 10.22 -16.83
N TYR A 561 13.00 9.53 -16.78
CA TYR A 561 13.31 8.46 -17.71
C TYR A 561 13.48 7.11 -17.02
N LEU A 562 13.04 6.05 -17.69
CA LEU A 562 13.36 4.67 -17.31
C LEU A 562 14.87 4.41 -17.45
N PRO A 563 15.44 3.38 -16.77
CA PRO A 563 16.89 3.12 -16.76
C PRO A 563 17.53 2.76 -18.09
N SER A 564 16.72 2.39 -19.09
CA SER A 564 17.19 1.88 -20.38
C SER A 564 16.42 2.53 -21.54
N THR A 565 17.07 2.57 -22.70
CA THR A 565 16.48 2.82 -24.01
C THR A 565 16.53 1.50 -24.79
N GLY A 566 15.39 0.89 -25.03
CA GLY A 566 15.23 -0.50 -25.46
C GLY A 566 15.94 -1.43 -24.47
N GLU A 567 16.89 -2.19 -24.99
CA GLU A 567 17.70 -3.12 -24.20
C GLU A 567 18.99 -2.48 -23.65
N VAL A 568 19.26 -1.21 -23.97
CA VAL A 568 20.54 -0.55 -23.65
C VAL A 568 20.39 0.39 -22.46
N ARG A 569 21.18 0.17 -21.40
CA ARG A 569 21.15 1.00 -20.18
C ARG A 569 21.68 2.42 -20.42
N ILE A 570 20.98 3.42 -19.88
CA ILE A 570 21.38 4.84 -19.97
C ILE A 570 22.61 5.10 -19.07
N PRO A 571 23.71 5.68 -19.60
CA PRO A 571 24.90 5.98 -18.81
C PRO A 571 24.65 6.87 -17.58
N ALA A 572 25.25 6.52 -16.44
CA ALA A 572 25.04 7.17 -15.14
C ALA A 572 25.45 8.65 -15.08
N LYS A 573 26.48 9.05 -15.85
CA LYS A 573 27.06 10.40 -15.82
C LYS A 573 26.29 11.45 -16.63
N LEU A 574 25.17 11.07 -17.25
CA LEU A 574 24.33 12.00 -17.99
C LEU A 574 23.46 12.82 -17.03
N ASN A 575 23.30 14.11 -17.32
CA ASN A 575 22.40 15.00 -16.60
C ASN A 575 20.93 14.76 -17.01
N LEU A 576 20.49 13.52 -16.82
CA LEU A 576 19.14 13.04 -17.07
C LEU A 576 18.61 12.48 -15.76
N ARG A 577 17.34 12.78 -15.45
CA ARG A 577 16.64 12.18 -14.32
C ARG A 577 16.19 10.78 -14.66
N VAL A 578 17.07 9.84 -14.35
CA VAL A 578 16.86 8.42 -14.62
C VAL A 578 16.47 7.72 -13.32
N LEU A 579 15.39 6.95 -13.36
CA LEU A 579 14.91 6.17 -12.23
C LEU A 579 15.94 5.14 -11.77
N GLU A 580 15.89 4.78 -10.50
CA GLU A 580 16.71 3.72 -9.93
C GLU A 580 16.37 2.36 -10.54
N SER A 581 17.38 1.61 -10.99
CA SER A 581 17.16 0.35 -11.71
C SER A 581 16.47 -0.70 -10.84
N ALA A 582 16.86 -0.84 -9.57
CA ALA A 582 16.25 -1.80 -8.64
C ALA A 582 14.75 -1.52 -8.46
N ALA A 583 14.40 -0.24 -8.28
CA ALA A 583 13.01 0.20 -8.14
C ALA A 583 12.14 -0.14 -9.37
N THR A 584 12.71 -0.12 -10.57
CA THR A 584 11.99 -0.43 -11.81
C THR A 584 11.94 -1.92 -12.18
N GLN A 585 12.68 -2.79 -11.48
CA GLN A 585 12.61 -4.25 -11.69
C GLN A 585 11.27 -4.81 -11.21
N ASN A 586 10.70 -4.20 -10.17
CA ASN A 586 9.35 -4.51 -9.71
C ASN A 586 8.31 -3.97 -10.72
N SER A 587 7.55 -4.89 -11.33
CA SER A 587 6.59 -4.56 -12.39
C SER A 587 5.50 -3.60 -11.92
N ASP A 588 5.02 -3.74 -10.67
CA ASP A 588 3.98 -2.88 -10.11
C ASP A 588 4.51 -1.45 -9.91
N ARG A 589 5.74 -1.30 -9.41
CA ARG A 589 6.40 0.01 -9.25
C ARG A 589 6.66 0.67 -10.60
N ARG A 590 7.16 -0.09 -11.57
CA ARG A 590 7.37 0.40 -12.93
C ARG A 590 6.07 0.93 -13.53
N ALA A 591 4.98 0.19 -13.41
CA ALA A 591 3.66 0.61 -13.90
C ALA A 591 3.14 1.89 -13.21
N LEU A 592 3.39 2.05 -11.90
CA LEU A 592 3.12 3.31 -11.20
C LEU A 592 3.94 4.47 -11.76
N PHE A 593 5.25 4.27 -11.93
CA PHE A 593 6.15 5.32 -12.41
C PHE A 593 5.78 5.78 -13.83
N GLU A 594 5.44 4.85 -14.72
CA GLU A 594 4.94 5.14 -16.06
C GLU A 594 3.63 5.95 -16.02
N GLN A 595 2.70 5.61 -15.12
CA GLN A 595 1.46 6.40 -14.91
C GLN A 595 1.70 7.78 -14.31
N LEU A 596 2.77 7.94 -13.54
CA LEU A 596 3.25 9.23 -13.05
C LEU A 596 4.07 10.01 -14.10
N GLY A 597 4.17 9.53 -15.34
CA GLY A 597 4.80 10.25 -16.44
C GLY A 597 6.26 9.91 -16.70
N ALA A 598 6.82 8.88 -16.04
CA ALA A 598 8.10 8.34 -16.46
C ALA A 598 7.97 7.69 -17.83
N SER A 599 8.91 7.95 -18.73
CA SER A 599 8.89 7.41 -20.08
C SER A 599 10.27 6.92 -20.49
N GLU A 600 10.34 6.17 -21.59
CA GLU A 600 11.62 5.76 -22.13
C GLU A 600 12.31 6.94 -22.81
N ALA A 601 13.59 7.19 -22.49
CA ALA A 601 14.36 8.21 -23.18
C ALA A 601 14.61 7.76 -24.63
N THR A 602 14.45 8.67 -25.59
CA THR A 602 14.76 8.33 -26.98
C THR A 602 16.27 8.17 -27.18
N THR A 603 16.67 7.25 -28.06
CA THR A 603 18.08 7.04 -28.41
C THR A 603 18.76 8.34 -28.82
N THR A 604 18.07 9.20 -29.57
CA THR A 604 18.57 10.51 -30.00
C THR A 604 18.88 11.43 -28.82
N GLN A 605 17.99 11.55 -27.84
CA GLN A 605 18.20 12.40 -26.65
C GLN A 605 19.41 11.95 -25.82
N VAL A 606 19.58 10.63 -25.63
CA VAL A 606 20.72 10.09 -24.88
C VAL A 606 22.03 10.31 -25.64
N ARG A 607 22.04 10.06 -26.96
CA ARG A 607 23.22 10.31 -27.82
C ARG A 607 23.60 11.79 -27.86
N GLN A 608 22.64 12.70 -27.95
CA GLN A 608 22.88 14.15 -27.88
C GLN A 608 23.49 14.56 -26.53
N SER A 609 23.01 13.97 -25.43
CA SER A 609 23.55 14.23 -24.09
C SER A 609 24.99 13.75 -23.95
N ILE A 610 25.33 12.58 -24.50
CA ILE A 610 26.71 12.06 -24.56
C ILE A 610 27.60 13.01 -25.38
N ASN A 611 27.16 13.40 -26.57
CA ASN A 611 27.90 14.31 -27.45
C ASN A 611 28.11 15.70 -26.82
N ALA A 612 27.16 16.19 -26.03
CA ALA A 612 27.30 17.44 -25.28
C ALA A 612 28.37 17.35 -24.20
N ILE A 613 28.50 16.21 -23.51
CA ILE A 613 29.56 15.99 -22.52
C ILE A 613 30.92 15.88 -23.19
N PHE A 614 31.03 15.07 -24.26
CA PHE A 614 32.29 14.98 -24.99
C PHE A 614 32.73 16.34 -25.55
N GLY A 615 31.81 17.13 -26.14
CA GLY A 615 32.15 18.45 -26.68
C GLY A 615 32.53 19.52 -25.63
N LYS A 616 32.20 19.34 -24.35
CA LYS A 616 32.48 20.32 -23.28
C LYS A 616 33.61 19.91 -22.33
N SER A 617 33.89 18.62 -22.20
CA SER A 617 34.74 18.10 -21.12
C SER A 617 36.21 18.05 -21.54
N LYS A 618 37.07 18.72 -20.78
CA LYS A 618 38.53 18.64 -20.97
C LYS A 618 39.18 17.42 -20.31
N ARG A 619 38.47 16.74 -19.41
CA ARG A 619 38.92 15.52 -18.70
C ARG A 619 37.74 14.58 -18.48
N LEU A 620 37.91 13.30 -18.80
CA LEU A 620 36.93 12.25 -18.55
C LEU A 620 37.65 11.00 -18.02
N ARG A 621 37.01 10.28 -17.09
CA ARG A 621 37.55 9.01 -16.59
C ARG A 621 37.41 7.91 -17.66
N ASN A 622 38.41 7.05 -17.78
CA ASN A 622 38.44 5.92 -18.73
C ASN A 622 37.14 5.10 -18.70
N GLN A 623 36.66 4.73 -17.50
CA GLN A 623 35.39 4.01 -17.33
C GLN A 623 34.18 4.76 -17.93
N THR A 624 34.12 6.09 -17.80
CA THR A 624 33.02 6.89 -18.38
C THR A 624 33.10 6.91 -19.90
N ILE A 625 34.31 6.99 -20.46
CA ILE A 625 34.55 6.93 -21.91
C ILE A 625 34.08 5.58 -22.45
N VAL A 626 34.47 4.45 -21.84
CA VAL A 626 34.02 3.11 -22.26
C VAL A 626 32.49 3.01 -22.22
N VAL A 627 31.85 3.45 -21.14
CA VAL A 627 30.38 3.39 -21.02
C VAL A 627 29.68 4.22 -22.11
N PHE A 628 30.19 5.42 -22.43
CA PHE A 628 29.64 6.26 -23.48
C PHE A 628 29.84 5.65 -24.87
N LEU A 629 31.05 5.20 -25.18
CA LEU A 629 31.34 4.51 -26.45
C LEU A 629 30.48 3.25 -26.59
N SER A 630 30.33 2.49 -25.51
CA SER A 630 29.50 1.28 -25.49
C SER A 630 28.05 1.58 -25.81
N TYR A 631 27.48 2.63 -25.20
CA TYR A 631 26.12 3.08 -25.53
C TYR A 631 26.00 3.50 -27.00
N LEU A 632 26.97 4.28 -27.51
CA LEU A 632 26.99 4.76 -28.89
C LEU A 632 27.10 3.65 -29.94
N TYR A 633 27.80 2.56 -29.60
CA TYR A 633 27.92 1.35 -30.41
C TYR A 633 26.67 0.47 -30.33
N LEU A 634 26.18 0.16 -29.13
CA LEU A 634 24.99 -0.68 -28.95
C LEU A 634 23.74 -0.06 -29.59
N THR A 635 23.70 1.27 -29.66
CA THR A 635 22.63 2.04 -30.33
C THR A 635 22.97 2.46 -31.77
N HIS A 636 24.10 1.98 -32.32
CA HIS A 636 24.47 2.23 -33.71
C HIS A 636 23.49 1.51 -34.66
N GLN A 637 23.19 2.15 -35.78
CA GLN A 637 22.30 1.63 -36.81
C GLN A 637 22.93 1.92 -38.17
N THR A 638 23.29 0.85 -38.88
CA THR A 638 23.92 0.92 -40.20
C THR A 638 22.97 1.61 -41.19
N GLY A 639 23.49 2.53 -42.00
CA GLY A 639 22.71 3.32 -42.95
C GLY A 639 22.10 4.61 -42.37
N VAL A 640 21.86 4.66 -41.05
CA VAL A 640 21.39 5.87 -40.36
C VAL A 640 22.57 6.68 -39.83
N HIS A 641 23.44 6.03 -39.05
CA HIS A 641 24.56 6.69 -38.40
C HIS A 641 25.81 6.69 -39.29
N LYS A 642 26.16 7.86 -39.81
CA LYS A 642 27.41 8.13 -40.54
C LYS A 642 28.53 8.65 -39.62
N ARG A 643 29.76 8.69 -40.15
CA ARG A 643 30.98 9.18 -39.47
C ARG A 643 30.82 10.58 -38.85
N GLU A 644 30.06 11.46 -39.50
CA GLU A 644 29.74 12.82 -39.03
C GLU A 644 29.05 12.86 -37.66
N HIS A 645 28.24 11.83 -37.33
CA HIS A 645 27.54 11.77 -36.05
C HIS A 645 28.46 11.51 -34.85
N TYR A 646 29.72 11.18 -35.11
CA TYR A 646 30.73 10.84 -34.11
C TYR A 646 31.84 11.89 -33.99
N GLU A 647 31.75 13.03 -34.69
CA GLU A 647 32.79 14.09 -34.70
C GLU A 647 33.13 14.68 -33.33
N LYS A 648 32.19 14.60 -32.38
CA LYS A 648 32.39 15.08 -31.01
C LYS A 648 32.94 14.02 -30.08
N VAL A 649 33.08 12.77 -30.52
CA VAL A 649 33.53 11.67 -29.67
C VAL A 649 34.98 11.86 -29.29
N LEU A 650 35.28 11.65 -28.01
CA LEU A 650 36.64 11.70 -27.50
C LEU A 650 37.07 10.31 -27.02
N VAL A 651 38.32 9.98 -27.29
CA VAL A 651 38.96 8.73 -26.83
C VAL A 651 40.24 9.06 -26.07
N SER A 652 40.65 8.17 -25.16
CA SER A 652 41.92 8.30 -24.45
C SER A 652 43.02 7.59 -25.22
N THR A 653 44.13 8.28 -25.39
CA THR A 653 45.39 7.74 -25.92
C THR A 653 46.24 7.15 -24.80
N ARG A 654 47.28 6.36 -25.13
CA ARG A 654 48.16 5.69 -24.14
C ARG A 654 48.91 6.66 -23.21
N ASP A 655 49.16 7.88 -23.67
CA ASP A 655 49.70 9.00 -22.89
C ASP A 655 48.69 9.60 -21.88
N LYS A 656 47.48 9.02 -21.79
CA LYS A 656 46.36 9.46 -20.95
C LYS A 656 45.78 10.83 -21.34
N MET A 657 46.01 11.27 -22.57
CA MET A 657 45.39 12.46 -23.12
C MET A 657 44.05 12.14 -23.79
N LEU A 658 43.13 13.09 -23.75
CA LEU A 658 41.80 12.97 -24.35
C LEU A 658 41.80 13.67 -25.70
N LYS A 659 41.65 12.92 -26.79
CA LYS A 659 41.76 13.41 -28.16
C LYS A 659 40.53 13.02 -29.00
N CYS A 660 40.25 13.81 -30.03
CA CYS A 660 39.18 13.53 -30.99
C CYS A 660 39.77 12.79 -32.21
N PRO A 661 39.33 11.56 -32.52
CA PRO A 661 39.82 10.82 -33.68
C PRO A 661 39.56 11.50 -35.03
N HIS A 662 38.59 12.42 -35.12
CA HIS A 662 38.33 13.18 -36.36
C HIS A 662 39.29 14.35 -36.56
N SER A 663 39.97 14.83 -35.52
CA SER A 663 40.94 15.94 -35.60
C SER A 663 42.39 15.50 -35.42
N THR A 664 42.62 14.29 -34.93
CA THR A 664 43.95 13.74 -34.66
C THR A 664 43.98 12.28 -35.05
N THR A 665 45.04 11.88 -35.77
CA THR A 665 45.20 10.48 -36.18
C THR A 665 45.54 9.63 -34.96
N ILE A 666 44.64 8.71 -34.60
CA ILE A 666 44.81 7.79 -33.48
C ILE A 666 44.77 6.37 -34.02
N TYR A 667 45.80 5.58 -33.73
CA TYR A 667 45.93 4.21 -34.23
C TYR A 667 45.43 3.18 -33.23
N LEU A 668 44.94 2.05 -33.74
CA LEU A 668 44.71 0.86 -32.94
C LEU A 668 46.06 0.26 -32.49
N PRO A 669 46.17 -0.19 -31.22
CA PRO A 669 47.32 -0.94 -30.79
C PRO A 669 47.36 -2.33 -31.43
N GLY A 670 48.56 -2.83 -31.71
CA GLY A 670 48.84 -4.18 -32.18
C GLY A 670 50.10 -4.30 -33.03
N THR A 671 50.89 -5.34 -32.78
CA THR A 671 52.10 -5.72 -33.54
C THR A 671 51.90 -6.99 -34.41
N ALA A 672 50.65 -7.42 -34.60
CA ALA A 672 50.32 -8.68 -35.26
C ALA A 672 50.76 -8.77 -36.73
N TYR A 673 50.99 -7.63 -37.40
CA TYR A 673 51.44 -7.54 -38.79
C TYR A 673 52.72 -6.72 -38.85
N PRO A 674 53.71 -7.09 -39.69
CA PRO A 674 54.96 -6.34 -39.82
C PRO A 674 54.78 -4.86 -40.19
N TYR A 675 53.70 -4.56 -40.92
CA TYR A 675 53.34 -3.21 -41.37
C TYR A 675 52.26 -2.54 -40.51
N SER A 676 51.99 -3.04 -39.30
CA SER A 676 51.07 -2.36 -38.39
C SER A 676 51.66 -1.02 -37.92
N PRO A 677 50.82 -0.02 -37.58
CA PRO A 677 51.30 1.27 -37.10
C PRO A 677 52.25 1.15 -35.89
N GLU A 678 51.97 0.24 -34.95
CA GLU A 678 52.83 0.01 -33.79
C GLU A 678 54.18 -0.60 -34.18
N SER A 679 54.22 -1.60 -35.07
CA SER A 679 55.47 -2.23 -35.51
C SER A 679 56.39 -1.27 -36.30
N LEU A 680 55.82 -0.32 -37.04
CA LEU A 680 56.57 0.61 -37.88
C LEU A 680 56.99 1.88 -37.15
N LEU A 681 56.14 2.38 -36.26
CA LEU A 681 56.32 3.68 -35.60
C LEU A 681 56.89 3.57 -34.17
N THR A 682 57.09 2.36 -33.61
CA THR A 682 57.70 2.15 -32.28
C THR A 682 58.97 1.27 -32.36
N GLY A 683 60.04 1.58 -31.59
CA GLY A 683 61.34 0.88 -31.63
C GLY A 683 62.53 1.66 -31.02
N GLN A 684 63.75 1.10 -31.01
CA GLN A 684 64.94 1.71 -30.36
C GLN A 684 65.16 3.18 -30.79
N GLY A 685 64.85 4.09 -29.86
CA GLY A 685 64.80 5.55 -30.07
C GLY A 685 63.44 5.99 -30.61
N ASP A 686 62.42 6.09 -29.74
CA ASP A 686 61.05 6.48 -30.09
C ASP A 686 61.04 7.68 -31.04
N ALA A 687 60.26 7.56 -32.12
CA ALA A 687 60.24 8.43 -33.29
C ALA A 687 60.62 9.90 -32.98
N PRO A 688 61.89 10.31 -33.15
CA PRO A 688 62.29 11.67 -32.84
C PRO A 688 61.47 12.62 -33.71
N ASP A 689 60.85 13.61 -33.07
CA ASP A 689 60.04 14.65 -33.70
C ASP A 689 58.70 14.22 -34.34
N PHE A 690 58.21 12.99 -34.11
CA PHE A 690 56.88 12.54 -34.56
C PHE A 690 56.05 11.93 -33.44
N THR A 691 54.99 12.62 -33.01
CA THR A 691 54.10 12.15 -31.94
C THR A 691 53.11 11.12 -32.48
N VAL A 692 53.26 9.87 -32.05
CA VAL A 692 52.36 8.78 -32.43
C VAL A 692 51.33 8.53 -31.35
N GLU A 693 50.06 8.56 -31.73
CA GLU A 693 48.95 8.38 -30.81
C GLU A 693 48.33 7.00 -30.95
N PHE A 694 48.49 6.16 -29.93
CA PHE A 694 47.80 4.88 -29.84
C PHE A 694 46.60 4.95 -28.91
N LEU A 695 45.50 4.35 -29.35
CA LEU A 695 44.31 4.18 -28.53
C LEU A 695 44.65 3.37 -27.28
N SER A 696 44.19 3.79 -26.12
CA SER A 696 44.51 3.11 -24.86
C SER A 696 43.87 1.73 -24.77
N ASP A 697 44.63 0.77 -24.23
CA ASP A 697 44.27 -0.66 -24.25
C ASP A 697 43.00 -0.97 -23.43
N TYR A 698 42.65 -0.16 -22.41
CA TYR A 698 41.47 -0.38 -21.56
C TYR A 698 40.14 -0.39 -22.33
N ILE A 699 40.10 0.18 -23.53
CA ILE A 699 38.90 0.19 -24.39
C ILE A 699 38.57 -1.22 -24.89
N PHE A 700 39.54 -2.14 -24.86
CA PHE A 700 39.41 -3.52 -25.30
C PHE A 700 39.28 -4.54 -24.16
N ASP A 701 39.36 -4.13 -22.89
CA ASP A 701 39.28 -5.05 -21.74
C ASP A 701 37.95 -5.82 -21.69
N ARG A 702 36.84 -5.15 -22.04
CA ARG A 702 35.47 -5.71 -22.05
C ARG A 702 34.64 -5.09 -23.18
N PRO A 703 34.85 -5.51 -24.44
CA PRO A 703 34.14 -4.93 -25.57
C PRO A 703 32.66 -5.33 -25.48
N PRO A 704 31.73 -4.39 -25.71
CA PRO A 704 30.32 -4.72 -25.83
C PRO A 704 30.08 -5.56 -27.10
N THR A 705 29.15 -6.52 -27.01
CA THR A 705 28.75 -7.36 -28.15
C THR A 705 27.42 -6.87 -28.70
N GLN A 706 27.37 -6.50 -29.98
CA GLN A 706 26.12 -6.17 -30.67
C GLN A 706 25.57 -7.41 -31.40
N PRO A 707 24.27 -7.75 -31.26
CA PRO A 707 23.69 -8.95 -31.88
C PRO A 707 23.67 -8.94 -33.41
N ARG A 708 23.84 -7.77 -34.03
CA ARG A 708 23.70 -7.57 -35.49
C ARG A 708 24.94 -6.86 -36.05
N MET A 709 25.81 -7.69 -36.63
CA MET A 709 26.67 -7.44 -37.80
C MET A 709 28.00 -6.67 -37.66
N LEU A 710 28.19 -5.69 -36.77
CA LEU A 710 29.44 -4.91 -36.73
C LEU A 710 30.29 -5.21 -35.49
N SER A 711 31.58 -5.55 -35.65
CA SER A 711 32.47 -5.75 -34.50
C SER A 711 32.83 -4.41 -33.83
N TRP A 712 33.12 -4.43 -32.53
CA TRP A 712 33.55 -3.24 -31.77
C TRP A 712 34.76 -2.55 -32.42
N LYS A 713 35.74 -3.34 -32.87
CA LYS A 713 36.94 -2.86 -33.57
C LYS A 713 36.59 -2.21 -34.91
N THR A 714 35.76 -2.88 -35.72
CA THR A 714 35.33 -2.36 -37.02
C THR A 714 34.53 -1.05 -36.85
N TRP A 715 33.69 -0.95 -35.82
CA TRP A 715 32.95 0.28 -35.54
C TRP A 715 33.84 1.46 -35.17
N LEU A 716 34.87 1.23 -34.33
CA LEU A 716 35.84 2.26 -33.99
C LEU A 716 36.56 2.81 -35.22
N VAL A 717 36.86 1.93 -36.19
CA VAL A 717 37.58 2.30 -37.41
C VAL A 717 36.68 3.04 -38.41
N ASP A 718 35.57 2.40 -38.78
CA ASP A 718 34.72 2.88 -39.87
C ASP A 718 33.93 4.14 -39.49
N TYR A 719 33.54 4.27 -38.22
CA TYR A 719 32.62 5.32 -37.77
C TYR A 719 33.22 6.30 -36.76
N VAL A 720 33.96 5.82 -35.77
CA VAL A 720 34.52 6.72 -34.73
C VAL A 720 35.76 7.46 -35.23
N GLY A 721 36.49 6.92 -36.21
CA GLY A 721 37.64 7.61 -36.81
C GLY A 721 39.00 7.09 -36.36
N VAL A 722 39.07 5.95 -35.68
CA VAL A 722 40.35 5.32 -35.29
C VAL A 722 40.97 4.63 -36.52
N HIS A 723 42.30 4.60 -36.61
CA HIS A 723 43.01 4.04 -37.75
C HIS A 723 43.59 2.66 -37.42
N GLU A 724 43.26 1.64 -38.22
CA GLU A 724 43.86 0.30 -38.09
C GLU A 724 45.20 0.19 -38.84
N GLN A 725 45.37 0.97 -39.91
CA GLN A 725 46.54 0.98 -40.76
C GLN A 725 47.02 2.42 -40.94
N LEU A 726 48.29 2.57 -41.35
CA LEU A 726 48.80 3.85 -41.85
C LEU A 726 48.02 4.26 -43.11
N SER A 727 48.12 5.52 -43.52
CA SER A 727 47.48 6.04 -44.74
C SER A 727 48.52 6.75 -45.58
N ILE A 728 48.40 6.70 -46.90
CA ILE A 728 49.22 7.50 -47.81
C ILE A 728 48.78 8.97 -47.70
N LEU A 729 47.51 9.21 -47.37
CA LEU A 729 46.88 10.52 -47.38
C LEU A 729 46.74 11.11 -45.96
N SER A 730 46.85 12.44 -45.85
CA SER A 730 46.49 13.15 -44.63
C SER A 730 44.99 12.99 -44.30
N ILE A 731 44.57 13.33 -43.08
CA ILE A 731 43.14 13.31 -42.68
C ILE A 731 42.28 14.16 -43.63
N SER A 732 42.81 15.29 -44.10
CA SER A 732 42.16 16.18 -45.08
C SER A 732 42.14 15.62 -46.51
N GLY A 733 42.98 14.64 -46.81
CA GLY A 733 43.03 13.94 -48.11
C GLY A 733 43.70 14.72 -49.25
N ASP A 734 44.26 15.89 -48.95
CA ASP A 734 44.89 16.83 -49.90
C ASP A 734 46.42 16.81 -49.88
N ALA A 735 47.01 16.15 -48.88
CA ALA A 735 48.45 15.99 -48.71
C ALA A 735 48.84 14.52 -48.48
N LEU A 736 50.14 14.23 -48.57
CA LEU A 736 50.66 12.94 -48.08
C LEU A 736 50.65 12.94 -46.56
N SER A 737 50.34 11.81 -45.95
CA SER A 737 50.29 11.70 -44.49
C SER A 737 51.69 11.85 -43.89
N GLU A 738 51.78 12.49 -42.74
CA GLU A 738 53.04 12.62 -42.00
C GLU A 738 53.60 11.24 -41.64
N SER A 739 52.75 10.29 -41.25
CA SER A 739 53.15 8.91 -40.94
C SER A 739 53.77 8.18 -42.13
N PHE A 740 53.27 8.41 -43.35
CA PHE A 740 53.81 7.79 -44.57
C PHE A 740 55.18 8.38 -44.93
N LEU A 741 55.32 9.70 -44.83
CA LEU A 741 56.59 10.40 -45.03
C LEU A 741 57.62 10.07 -43.95
N TRP A 742 57.16 9.83 -42.72
CA TRP A 742 58.02 9.45 -41.61
C TRP A 742 58.64 8.06 -41.85
N VAL A 743 57.82 7.06 -42.22
CA VAL A 743 58.33 5.71 -42.56
C VAL A 743 59.29 5.78 -43.75
N PHE A 744 58.99 6.59 -44.75
CA PHE A 744 59.89 6.82 -45.89
C PHE A 744 61.27 7.33 -45.46
N SER A 745 61.32 8.27 -44.51
CA SER A 745 62.56 8.94 -44.12
C SER A 745 63.38 8.17 -43.08
N HIS A 746 62.72 7.42 -42.19
CA HIS A 746 63.35 6.78 -41.02
C HIS A 746 63.37 5.25 -41.08
N ARG A 747 62.56 4.63 -41.93
CA ARG A 747 62.44 3.16 -42.12
C ARG A 747 62.36 2.78 -43.61
N PRO A 748 63.31 3.25 -44.45
CA PRO A 748 63.27 3.03 -45.90
C PRO A 748 63.24 1.55 -46.28
N GLU A 749 63.82 0.66 -45.46
CA GLU A 749 63.83 -0.78 -45.65
C GLU A 749 62.43 -1.43 -45.62
N ARG A 750 61.48 -0.82 -44.92
CA ARG A 750 60.07 -1.27 -44.84
C ARG A 750 59.13 -0.45 -45.73
N PHE A 751 59.60 0.66 -46.32
CA PHE A 751 58.74 1.61 -47.02
C PHE A 751 58.05 1.03 -48.25
N LEU A 752 58.77 0.32 -49.13
CA LEU A 752 58.18 -0.21 -50.36
C LEU A 752 57.10 -1.27 -50.06
N GLY A 753 57.34 -2.14 -49.08
CA GLY A 753 56.34 -3.10 -48.62
C GLY A 753 55.11 -2.44 -47.99
N LEU A 754 55.30 -1.40 -47.17
CA LEU A 754 54.18 -0.58 -46.68
C LEU A 754 53.42 0.07 -47.84
N PHE A 755 54.13 0.67 -48.79
CA PHE A 755 53.53 1.39 -49.90
C PHE A 755 52.68 0.46 -50.77
N GLU A 756 53.15 -0.75 -51.04
CA GLU A 756 52.39 -1.79 -51.73
C GLU A 756 51.09 -2.15 -50.97
N CYS A 757 51.20 -2.43 -49.66
CA CYS A 757 50.05 -2.76 -48.81
C CYS A 757 48.99 -1.64 -48.78
N LEU A 758 49.42 -0.38 -48.65
CA LEU A 758 48.51 0.77 -48.64
C LEU A 758 47.94 1.06 -50.03
N TRP A 759 48.73 0.84 -51.08
CA TRP A 759 48.34 1.10 -52.46
C TRP A 759 47.13 0.27 -52.89
N LEU A 760 47.05 -1.01 -52.46
CA LEU A 760 45.91 -1.89 -52.71
C LEU A 760 44.57 -1.24 -52.30
N HIS A 761 44.59 -0.48 -51.21
CA HIS A 761 43.40 0.12 -50.59
C HIS A 761 43.16 1.57 -51.04
N GLU A 762 44.23 2.36 -51.21
CA GLU A 762 44.12 3.81 -51.42
C GLU A 762 44.33 4.28 -52.87
N ARG A 763 44.67 3.38 -53.81
CA ARG A 763 44.92 3.71 -55.23
C ARG A 763 43.88 4.67 -55.83
N LYS A 764 42.58 4.43 -55.60
CA LYS A 764 41.50 5.23 -56.20
C LYS A 764 41.50 6.66 -55.67
N LYS A 765 41.90 6.87 -54.41
CA LYS A 765 41.93 8.18 -53.77
C LYS A 765 43.18 8.96 -54.21
N VAL A 766 44.34 8.31 -54.21
CA VAL A 766 45.59 8.93 -54.65
C VAL A 766 45.52 9.32 -56.12
N LEU A 767 45.00 8.46 -57.00
CA LEU A 767 44.90 8.75 -58.44
C LEU A 767 43.91 9.87 -58.79
N LYS A 768 42.97 10.21 -57.89
CA LYS A 768 42.08 11.37 -58.08
C LYS A 768 42.79 12.70 -57.92
N ASN A 769 43.99 12.72 -57.33
CA ASN A 769 44.77 13.92 -57.09
C ASN A 769 46.12 13.81 -57.83
N PRO A 770 46.21 14.32 -59.08
CA PRO A 770 47.44 14.27 -59.87
C PRO A 770 48.64 14.92 -59.18
N THR A 771 48.41 15.95 -58.36
CA THR A 771 49.46 16.63 -57.59
C THR A 771 50.11 15.69 -56.58
N LEU A 772 49.35 14.81 -55.95
CA LEU A 772 49.90 13.82 -55.01
C LEU A 772 50.69 12.73 -55.73
N VAL A 773 50.22 12.30 -56.91
CA VAL A 773 50.98 11.36 -57.76
C VAL A 773 52.33 11.96 -58.14
N SER A 774 52.36 13.22 -58.59
CA SER A 774 53.62 13.93 -58.89
C SER A 774 54.51 14.06 -57.66
N LYS A 775 53.95 14.38 -56.48
CA LYS A 775 54.72 14.45 -55.23
C LYS A 775 55.39 13.12 -54.89
N ILE A 776 54.67 12.00 -55.03
CA ILE A 776 55.24 10.65 -54.80
C ILE A 776 56.32 10.34 -55.83
N GLN A 777 56.09 10.64 -57.11
CA GLN A 777 57.08 10.47 -58.18
C GLN A 777 58.38 11.25 -57.93
N ASP A 778 58.27 12.43 -57.32
CA ASP A 778 59.39 13.32 -57.02
C ASP A 778 60.06 13.06 -55.66
N LEU A 779 59.61 12.05 -54.88
CA LEU A 779 60.27 11.64 -53.63
C LEU A 779 61.72 11.19 -53.90
N SER A 780 62.65 11.58 -53.02
CA SER A 780 64.05 11.16 -53.14
C SER A 780 64.23 9.69 -52.76
N ALA A 781 64.49 8.84 -53.75
CA ALA A 781 64.75 7.42 -53.59
C ALA A 781 66.21 7.09 -53.19
N GLU A 782 66.99 8.07 -52.71
CA GLU A 782 68.37 7.87 -52.25
C GLU A 782 68.50 6.71 -51.26
N MET A 783 67.62 6.67 -50.26
CA MET A 783 67.62 5.63 -49.23
C MET A 783 66.96 4.31 -49.70
N LEU A 784 66.26 4.35 -50.85
CA LEU A 784 65.61 3.18 -51.47
C LEU A 784 66.49 2.51 -52.53
N CYS A 785 67.62 3.11 -52.88
CA CYS A 785 68.59 2.62 -53.85
C CYS A 785 69.97 2.48 -53.21
N GLU A 786 70.87 1.77 -53.87
CA GLU A 786 72.24 1.52 -53.39
C GLU A 786 73.28 2.42 -54.09
N VAL A 787 72.83 3.61 -54.53
CA VAL A 787 73.60 4.52 -55.39
C VAL A 787 74.15 5.72 -54.61
N LYS A 788 75.25 6.33 -55.09
CA LYS A 788 75.91 7.48 -54.44
C LYS A 788 75.28 8.85 -54.76
N PHE A 789 74.13 8.87 -55.44
CA PHE A 789 73.40 10.08 -55.81
C PHE A 789 71.95 9.99 -55.33
N SER A 790 71.19 11.08 -55.43
CA SER A 790 69.81 11.15 -54.92
C SER A 790 68.80 11.04 -56.07
N PRO A 791 68.49 9.82 -56.58
CA PRO A 791 67.46 9.66 -57.60
C PRO A 791 66.10 10.06 -57.05
N LYS A 792 65.21 10.50 -57.93
CA LYS A 792 63.78 10.56 -57.62
C LYS A 792 63.14 9.20 -57.88
N LEU A 793 62.06 8.85 -57.19
CA LEU A 793 61.36 7.58 -57.38
C LEU A 793 61.03 7.30 -58.86
N LYS A 794 60.58 8.31 -59.61
CA LYS A 794 60.32 8.20 -61.06
C LYS A 794 61.53 7.93 -61.95
N ASN A 795 62.74 8.07 -61.42
CA ASN A 795 64.02 7.81 -62.09
C ASN A 795 64.69 6.58 -61.47
N THR A 796 63.91 5.60 -61.01
CA THR A 796 64.41 4.33 -60.47
C THR A 796 63.85 3.17 -61.27
N TRP A 797 64.49 2.01 -61.16
CA TRP A 797 64.10 0.79 -61.87
C TRP A 797 63.85 -0.36 -60.90
N LEU A 798 62.96 -1.27 -61.30
CA LEU A 798 62.77 -2.53 -60.60
C LEU A 798 63.94 -3.47 -60.87
N PRO A 799 64.50 -4.15 -59.84
CA PRO A 799 65.65 -5.04 -59.96
C PRO A 799 65.27 -6.40 -60.57
N TYR A 800 64.65 -6.42 -61.75
CA TYR A 800 64.37 -7.68 -62.43
C TYR A 800 65.69 -8.33 -62.91
N PRO A 801 65.84 -9.68 -62.79
CA PRO A 801 67.09 -10.35 -63.16
C PRO A 801 67.59 -10.00 -64.57
N TYR A 802 66.68 -9.96 -65.55
CA TYR A 802 67.05 -9.63 -66.94
C TYR A 802 67.52 -8.17 -67.12
N LEU A 803 67.05 -7.23 -66.29
CA LEU A 803 67.55 -5.85 -66.28
C LEU A 803 68.90 -5.77 -65.56
N GLN A 804 69.08 -6.51 -64.47
CA GLN A 804 70.35 -6.59 -63.76
C GLN A 804 71.46 -7.17 -64.65
N GLU A 805 71.19 -8.28 -65.34
CA GLU A 805 72.11 -8.86 -66.34
C GLU A 805 72.45 -7.86 -67.45
N SER A 806 71.48 -7.06 -67.89
CA SER A 806 71.69 -6.02 -68.91
C SER A 806 72.56 -4.88 -68.37
N VAL A 807 72.33 -4.43 -67.13
CA VAL A 807 73.20 -3.45 -66.46
C VAL A 807 74.61 -4.00 -66.29
N GLU A 808 74.79 -5.23 -65.82
CA GLU A 808 76.09 -5.89 -65.67
C GLU A 808 76.83 -6.05 -67.00
N ARG A 809 76.10 -6.26 -68.10
CA ARG A 809 76.67 -6.31 -69.45
C ARG A 809 77.25 -4.97 -69.88
N TYR A 810 76.60 -3.87 -69.55
CA TYR A 810 76.97 -2.54 -70.04
C TYR A 810 77.74 -1.66 -69.04
N MET A 811 77.70 -1.96 -67.74
CA MET A 811 78.31 -1.17 -66.66
C MET A 811 79.32 -1.98 -65.85
N GLU A 812 80.49 -1.42 -65.56
CA GLU A 812 81.49 -2.01 -64.66
C GLU A 812 81.10 -1.90 -63.18
N HIS A 813 80.34 -0.86 -62.83
CA HIS A 813 79.82 -0.62 -61.49
C HIS A 813 78.29 -0.75 -61.49
N PRO A 814 77.75 -1.98 -61.60
CA PRO A 814 76.30 -2.22 -61.70
C PRO A 814 75.53 -1.79 -60.43
N ASP A 815 76.22 -1.72 -59.28
CA ASP A 815 75.71 -1.22 -58.00
C ASP A 815 75.33 0.27 -58.05
N GLN A 816 75.88 1.04 -59.01
CA GLN A 816 75.59 2.46 -59.18
C GLN A 816 74.41 2.75 -60.14
N PHE A 817 73.69 1.73 -60.60
CA PHE A 817 72.43 1.89 -61.31
C PHE A 817 71.27 2.03 -60.30
N PRO A 818 70.28 2.92 -60.51
CA PRO A 818 69.22 3.22 -59.54
C PRO A 818 68.14 2.12 -59.46
N PHE A 819 68.54 0.89 -59.13
CA PHE A 819 67.64 -0.19 -58.78
C PHE A 819 67.05 0.01 -57.37
N LEU A 820 65.75 -0.23 -57.22
CA LEU A 820 65.07 -0.22 -55.92
C LEU A 820 65.47 -1.44 -55.07
N LYS A 821 65.71 -1.23 -53.78
CA LYS A 821 65.93 -2.29 -52.79
C LYS A 821 64.61 -2.96 -52.42
N ILE A 822 64.43 -4.21 -52.84
CA ILE A 822 63.23 -5.01 -52.52
C ILE A 822 63.58 -6.05 -51.45
N GLU A 823 62.70 -6.29 -50.47
CA GLU A 823 62.93 -7.25 -49.38
C GLU A 823 63.16 -8.68 -49.90
N ARG A 824 64.23 -9.36 -49.43
CA ARG A 824 64.72 -10.66 -49.97
C ARG A 824 63.84 -11.89 -49.72
N ASN A 825 62.71 -11.78 -49.01
CA ASN A 825 61.88 -12.96 -48.67
C ASN A 825 60.87 -13.37 -49.77
N ASP A 826 60.89 -12.74 -50.94
CA ASP A 826 59.92 -12.96 -52.03
C ASP A 826 60.50 -13.81 -53.19
N GLU A 827 61.38 -14.78 -52.92
CA GLU A 827 61.92 -15.68 -53.97
C GLU A 827 60.88 -16.72 -54.50
N ASP A 828 59.68 -16.79 -53.91
CA ASP A 828 58.69 -17.85 -54.19
C ASP A 828 57.37 -17.37 -54.87
N LEU A 829 57.32 -16.15 -55.41
CA LEU A 829 56.17 -15.68 -56.21
C LEU A 829 56.63 -15.15 -57.56
N GLY A 830 56.16 -15.77 -58.64
CA GLY A 830 56.59 -15.54 -60.02
C GLY A 830 56.65 -14.07 -60.49
N PRO A 831 57.39 -13.81 -61.58
CA PRO A 831 57.86 -12.48 -61.93
C PRO A 831 56.69 -11.53 -62.25
N GLY A 832 56.54 -10.47 -61.45
CA GLY A 832 56.15 -9.16 -61.95
C GLY A 832 54.88 -8.50 -61.40
N MET A 833 53.92 -9.19 -60.75
CA MET A 833 52.64 -8.51 -60.44
C MET A 833 52.67 -7.56 -59.24
N LYS A 834 53.43 -7.86 -58.18
CA LYS A 834 53.42 -7.09 -56.91
C LYS A 834 53.87 -5.63 -57.08
N TRP A 835 54.95 -5.40 -57.81
CA TRP A 835 55.56 -4.06 -57.95
C TRP A 835 55.15 -3.29 -59.20
N ASN A 836 54.32 -3.88 -60.08
CA ASN A 836 53.86 -3.27 -61.33
C ASN A 836 53.14 -1.92 -61.15
N PHE A 837 52.61 -1.64 -59.95
CA PHE A 837 51.96 -0.36 -59.71
C PHE A 837 52.95 0.81 -59.71
N LEU A 838 54.19 0.58 -59.26
CA LEU A 838 55.26 1.57 -59.28
C LEU A 838 55.57 1.99 -60.72
N SER A 839 55.65 1.02 -61.63
CA SER A 839 55.88 1.32 -63.04
C SER A 839 54.67 1.94 -63.73
N LYS A 840 53.47 1.47 -63.41
CA LYS A 840 52.25 1.91 -64.09
C LYS A 840 51.82 3.33 -63.70
N TYR A 841 52.06 3.73 -62.44
CA TYR A 841 51.52 4.97 -61.89
C TYR A 841 52.61 5.96 -61.41
N PHE A 842 53.81 5.47 -61.10
CA PHE A 842 54.89 6.29 -60.52
C PHE A 842 56.14 6.36 -61.41
N SER A 843 56.02 5.92 -62.67
CA SER A 843 57.08 6.00 -63.68
C SER A 843 58.37 5.26 -63.30
N VAL A 844 58.31 4.28 -62.40
CA VAL A 844 59.46 3.40 -62.11
C VAL A 844 59.70 2.50 -63.33
N GLY A 845 60.94 2.48 -63.83
CA GLY A 845 61.29 1.67 -64.98
C GLY A 845 61.20 0.17 -64.70
N LYS A 846 60.70 -0.59 -65.67
CA LYS A 846 60.50 -2.04 -65.52
C LYS A 846 60.84 -2.88 -66.74
N ASP A 847 61.09 -2.23 -67.89
CA ASP A 847 61.33 -2.84 -69.19
C ASP A 847 62.71 -2.36 -69.68
N ASP A 848 63.36 -3.14 -70.55
CA ASP A 848 64.67 -2.83 -71.13
C ASP A 848 64.56 -1.82 -72.29
N ASP A 849 63.72 -0.80 -72.14
CA ASP A 849 63.39 0.16 -73.19
C ASP A 849 64.50 1.20 -73.42
N ILE A 850 64.23 2.17 -74.30
CA ILE A 850 65.23 3.19 -74.62
C ILE A 850 65.53 4.08 -73.41
N GLU A 851 64.58 4.31 -72.51
CA GLU A 851 64.81 5.10 -71.29
C GLU A 851 65.72 4.34 -70.32
N PHE A 852 65.57 3.01 -70.21
CA PHE A 852 66.50 2.16 -69.45
C PHE A 852 67.94 2.23 -69.99
N LEU A 853 68.13 2.10 -71.31
CA LEU A 853 69.47 2.18 -71.92
C LEU A 853 70.07 3.59 -71.81
N LEU A 854 69.25 4.63 -71.86
CA LEU A 854 69.68 6.01 -71.64
C LEU A 854 70.06 6.28 -70.17
N GLU A 855 69.34 5.71 -69.21
CA GLU A 855 69.73 5.77 -67.80
C GLU A 855 71.01 4.98 -67.55
N ILE A 856 71.26 3.85 -68.23
CA ILE A 856 72.53 3.14 -68.14
C ILE A 856 73.68 4.07 -68.56
N LEU A 857 73.51 4.80 -69.67
CA LEU A 857 74.49 5.82 -70.09
C LEU A 857 74.68 6.91 -69.02
N GLU A 858 73.60 7.42 -68.42
CA GLU A 858 73.70 8.42 -67.35
C GLU A 858 74.34 7.86 -66.09
N SER A 859 74.07 6.62 -65.74
CA SER A 859 74.62 5.96 -64.55
C SER A 859 76.10 5.66 -64.73
N ILE A 860 76.56 5.31 -65.94
CA ILE A 860 77.99 5.20 -66.27
C ILE A 860 78.68 6.56 -66.08
N GLU A 861 78.08 7.64 -66.56
CA GLU A 861 78.61 9.00 -66.39
C GLU A 861 78.69 9.41 -64.92
N ARG A 862 77.66 9.07 -64.11
CA ARG A 862 77.64 9.35 -62.67
C ARG A 862 78.62 8.49 -61.87
N SER A 863 78.90 7.26 -62.32
CA SER A 863 79.75 6.28 -61.62
C SER A 863 81.22 6.27 -62.04
N CYS A 864 81.59 6.94 -63.13
CA CYS A 864 82.97 7.06 -63.63
C CYS A 864 83.57 8.45 -63.32
N PRO A 865 84.24 8.64 -62.18
CA PRO A 865 84.76 9.96 -61.78
C PRO A 865 85.96 10.47 -62.62
N TYR A 866 86.65 9.63 -63.41
CA TYR A 866 87.69 10.01 -64.39
C TYR A 866 87.73 9.00 -65.57
N VAL A 867 88.62 9.22 -66.57
CA VAL A 867 88.72 8.50 -67.87
C VAL A 867 88.23 7.04 -67.81
N PRO A 868 87.20 6.65 -68.60
CA PRO A 868 86.65 5.30 -68.55
C PRO A 868 87.71 4.24 -68.85
N SER A 869 87.64 3.09 -68.18
CA SER A 869 88.51 1.95 -68.49
C SER A 869 88.28 1.45 -69.93
N ILE A 870 89.26 0.76 -70.52
CA ILE A 870 89.11 0.19 -71.88
C ILE A 870 87.90 -0.76 -71.96
N SER A 871 87.60 -1.51 -70.89
CA SER A 871 86.44 -2.41 -70.87
C SER A 871 85.12 -1.63 -70.78
N GLN A 872 85.03 -0.57 -69.98
CA GLN A 872 83.85 0.30 -69.96
C GLN A 872 83.61 1.00 -71.31
N ILE A 873 84.67 1.39 -72.02
CA ILE A 873 84.58 1.98 -73.38
C ILE A 873 83.94 0.98 -74.36
N GLN A 874 84.40 -0.27 -74.35
CA GLN A 874 83.83 -1.33 -75.20
C GLN A 874 82.35 -1.59 -74.87
N ARG A 875 82.01 -1.64 -73.58
CA ARG A 875 80.63 -1.79 -73.12
C ARG A 875 79.73 -0.63 -73.56
N VAL A 876 80.23 0.62 -73.54
CA VAL A 876 79.49 1.80 -74.05
C VAL A 876 79.26 1.71 -75.56
N LEU A 877 80.23 1.24 -76.35
CA LEU A 877 80.03 1.03 -77.79
C LEU A 877 78.94 -0.02 -78.05
N GLN A 878 78.93 -1.12 -77.29
CA GLN A 878 77.88 -2.14 -77.36
C GLN A 878 76.51 -1.58 -76.91
N LEU A 879 76.48 -0.72 -75.89
CA LEU A 879 75.28 -0.04 -75.43
C LEU A 879 74.73 0.90 -76.51
N TYR A 880 75.58 1.65 -77.23
CA TYR A 880 75.16 2.46 -78.37
C TYR A 880 74.57 1.60 -79.49
N VAL A 881 75.14 0.43 -79.79
CA VAL A 881 74.55 -0.53 -80.75
C VAL A 881 73.16 -0.97 -80.27
N ALA A 882 73.00 -1.30 -78.98
CA ALA A 882 71.70 -1.66 -78.42
C ALA A 882 70.68 -0.51 -78.50
N ILE A 883 71.09 0.73 -78.24
CA ILE A 883 70.25 1.93 -78.38
C ILE A 883 69.82 2.13 -79.84
N TYR A 884 70.74 2.02 -80.80
CA TYR A 884 70.42 2.14 -82.22
C TYR A 884 69.52 1.01 -82.72
N ALA A 885 69.73 -0.22 -82.23
CA ALA A 885 68.87 -1.36 -82.54
C ALA A 885 67.44 -1.14 -82.01
N LYS A 886 67.29 -0.66 -80.77
CA LYS A 886 65.96 -0.33 -80.22
C LYS A 886 65.32 0.88 -80.92
N LEU A 887 66.10 1.87 -81.35
CA LEU A 887 65.63 3.01 -82.13
C LEU A 887 65.05 2.59 -83.49
N ALA A 888 65.68 1.64 -84.17
CA ALA A 888 65.22 1.14 -85.47
C ALA A 888 63.82 0.50 -85.39
N VAL A 889 63.48 -0.10 -84.24
CA VAL A 889 62.23 -0.82 -84.01
C VAL A 889 61.17 0.05 -83.29
N ALA A 890 61.53 1.24 -82.80
CA ALA A 890 60.63 2.12 -82.08
C ALA A 890 59.57 2.76 -83.00
N ARG A 891 58.31 2.80 -82.54
CA ARG A 891 57.18 3.41 -83.29
C ARG A 891 57.27 4.94 -83.39
N ASP A 892 57.89 5.61 -82.42
CA ASP A 892 58.10 7.07 -82.42
C ASP A 892 59.59 7.41 -82.61
N GLN A 893 60.09 7.25 -83.84
CA GLN A 893 61.49 7.52 -84.14
C GLN A 893 61.85 9.02 -83.97
N ALA A 894 60.90 9.94 -84.15
CA ALA A 894 61.15 11.38 -84.09
C ALA A 894 61.27 11.89 -82.64
N GLY A 895 60.40 11.44 -81.74
CA GLY A 895 60.47 11.76 -80.32
C GLY A 895 61.70 11.16 -79.65
N VAL A 896 62.03 9.90 -79.98
CA VAL A 896 63.23 9.25 -79.45
C VAL A 896 64.52 9.88 -79.98
N ARG A 897 64.60 10.23 -81.27
CA ARG A 897 65.74 10.98 -81.83
C ARG A 897 65.91 12.33 -81.15
N SER A 898 64.80 13.04 -80.87
CA SER A 898 64.84 14.32 -80.15
C SER A 898 65.31 14.18 -78.71
N ARG A 899 64.94 13.10 -78.00
CA ARG A 899 65.44 12.80 -76.65
C ARG A 899 66.91 12.40 -76.63
N ILE A 900 67.35 11.54 -77.55
CA ILE A 900 68.78 11.20 -77.71
C ILE A 900 69.58 12.46 -78.06
N TRP A 901 69.03 13.33 -78.91
CA TRP A 901 69.64 14.63 -79.21
C TRP A 901 69.68 15.56 -78.00
N TYR A 902 68.63 15.58 -77.16
CA TYR A 902 68.58 16.32 -75.90
C TYR A 902 69.62 15.82 -74.89
N HIS A 903 69.79 14.50 -74.73
CA HIS A 903 70.87 13.92 -73.91
C HIS A 903 72.25 14.28 -74.49
N ARG A 904 72.46 14.13 -75.81
CA ARG A 904 73.71 14.54 -76.48
C ARG A 904 74.02 16.04 -76.32
N SER A 905 73.01 16.90 -76.34
CA SER A 905 73.19 18.35 -76.23
C SER A 905 73.45 18.83 -74.80
N ARG A 906 72.94 18.14 -73.75
CA ARG A 906 73.42 18.32 -72.36
C ARG A 906 74.86 17.82 -72.16
N ARG A 907 75.33 16.90 -73.02
CA ARG A 907 76.60 16.17 -72.91
C ARG A 907 77.75 16.67 -73.79
N ARG A 908 77.64 17.86 -74.41
CA ARG A 908 78.69 18.42 -75.30
C ARG A 908 80.12 18.51 -74.69
N ASN A 909 80.29 18.27 -73.39
CA ASN A 909 81.57 18.24 -72.69
C ASN A 909 81.85 16.95 -71.86
N SER A 910 81.10 15.85 -72.02
CA SER A 910 81.38 14.62 -71.27
C SER A 910 82.44 13.73 -71.96
N ASN A 911 83.27 13.04 -71.17
CA ASN A 911 84.34 12.18 -71.68
C ASN A 911 83.81 10.96 -72.48
N VAL A 912 82.54 10.60 -72.31
CA VAL A 912 81.90 9.44 -72.93
C VAL A 912 81.55 9.68 -74.41
N ASP A 913 81.21 10.92 -74.79
CA ASP A 913 80.87 11.26 -76.20
C ASP A 913 82.11 11.50 -77.09
N ARG A 914 83.28 11.81 -76.50
CA ARG A 914 84.54 11.89 -77.25
C ARG A 914 84.91 10.55 -77.90
N LEU A 915 84.41 9.43 -77.37
CA LEU A 915 84.64 8.09 -77.90
C LEU A 915 83.74 7.72 -79.09
N HIS A 916 82.58 8.37 -79.24
CA HIS A 916 81.68 8.14 -80.39
C HIS A 916 82.24 8.80 -81.66
N VAL A 917 82.71 10.05 -81.54
CA VAL A 917 83.23 10.87 -82.65
C VAL A 917 84.54 10.30 -83.24
N LEU A 918 85.29 9.48 -82.50
CA LEU A 918 86.53 8.86 -82.98
C LEU A 918 86.34 7.49 -83.67
N SER A 919 85.14 6.89 -83.61
CA SER A 919 84.88 5.52 -84.12
C SER A 919 84.28 5.45 -85.54
N LEU A 920 83.77 6.57 -86.07
CA LEU A 920 83.28 6.67 -87.45
C LEU A 920 84.26 7.54 -88.27
N GLY A 921 85.25 6.88 -88.87
CA GLY A 921 86.19 7.48 -89.80
C GLY A 921 85.47 8.25 -90.92
N GLY A 922 85.96 9.47 -91.20
CA GLY A 922 85.25 10.50 -91.91
C GLY A 922 84.76 10.15 -93.32
N ALA A 923 83.48 10.44 -93.56
CA ALA A 923 82.96 10.88 -94.85
C ALA A 923 81.75 11.80 -94.57
N PRO A 924 81.68 13.00 -95.17
CA PRO A 924 80.64 13.98 -94.89
C PRO A 924 79.37 13.65 -95.67
N PHE A 925 78.21 13.61 -95.00
CA PHE A 925 76.94 13.78 -95.68
C PHE A 925 76.27 15.07 -95.21
N TYR A 926 76.04 15.89 -96.22
CA TYR A 926 75.65 17.29 -96.24
C TYR A 926 74.48 17.67 -95.33
N GLU A 927 74.59 18.90 -94.85
CA GLU A 927 73.51 19.76 -94.37
C GLU A 927 72.34 19.78 -95.35
N ASP A 928 71.14 19.58 -94.83
CA ASP A 928 69.93 20.19 -95.40
C ASP A 928 69.22 20.95 -94.28
N SER A 929 69.85 22.07 -93.90
CA SER A 929 69.22 23.12 -93.11
C SER A 929 68.25 23.88 -94.00
N GLY A 930 66.99 23.46 -94.00
CA GLY A 930 66.02 24.02 -94.95
C GLY A 930 64.56 24.07 -94.53
N PHE A 931 64.18 23.83 -93.27
CA PHE A 931 62.79 24.06 -92.83
C PHE A 931 62.77 24.37 -91.32
N PHE A 932 62.08 25.45 -90.94
CA PHE A 932 61.85 25.97 -89.58
C PHE A 932 62.86 26.99 -89.00
N LYS A 933 62.96 28.14 -89.67
CA LYS A 933 63.00 29.45 -88.99
C LYS A 933 61.95 30.37 -89.66
N LYS A 934 61.13 31.04 -88.83
CA LYS A 934 59.84 31.75 -89.09
C LYS A 934 58.64 30.78 -89.14
N HIS A 935 57.64 30.81 -88.26
CA HIS A 935 57.09 31.89 -87.43
C HIS A 935 56.71 31.42 -86.03
N LEU A 936 57.33 32.06 -85.03
CA LEU A 936 56.71 32.42 -83.75
C LEU A 936 56.09 33.82 -83.95
N HIS A 937 55.00 34.10 -83.21
CA HIS A 937 54.03 35.21 -83.32
C HIS A 937 52.86 34.82 -84.25
N GLU A 938 51.65 34.55 -83.76
CA GLU A 938 50.86 35.31 -82.79
C GLU A 938 50.06 34.40 -81.85
N GLY A 939 49.85 34.85 -80.60
CA GLY A 939 49.05 34.11 -79.63
C GLY A 939 49.13 34.68 -78.22
N LYS A 940 48.89 35.98 -78.05
CA LYS A 940 48.57 36.59 -76.75
C LYS A 940 47.48 37.65 -76.97
N SER A 941 46.27 37.38 -76.44
CA SER A 941 45.45 38.27 -75.59
C SER A 941 44.00 37.76 -75.62
N GLU A 942 43.49 37.24 -74.50
CA GLU A 942 42.39 37.84 -73.70
C GLU A 942 41.00 37.29 -74.10
N ARG A 943 40.35 36.52 -73.23
CA ARG A 943 39.38 36.98 -72.21
C ARG A 943 38.37 38.00 -72.75
N ARG A 944 37.13 37.56 -72.99
CA ARG A 944 35.88 38.02 -72.31
C ARG A 944 34.63 37.74 -73.16
N GLY A 945 33.63 37.14 -72.51
CA GLY A 945 32.26 37.66 -72.51
C GLY A 945 31.26 37.13 -73.54
N TYR A 946 30.13 36.62 -73.00
CA TYR A 946 28.75 36.65 -73.52
C TYR A 946 28.50 36.00 -74.89
N LYS A 947 27.68 34.96 -75.01
CA LYS A 947 26.27 34.83 -74.62
C LYS A 947 25.86 33.37 -74.51
#